data_AF-A0A6G0USN3-F1
#
_entry.id   AF-A0A6G0USN3-F1
#
_cell.length_a   1.000
_cell.length_b   1.000
_cell.length_c   1.000
_cell.angle_alpha   90.00
_cell.angle_beta   90.00
_cell.angle_gamma   90.00
#
_symmetry.space_group_name_H-M   'P 1'
#
loop_
_entity.id
_entity.type
_entity.pdbx_description
1 polymer ?
#
loop_
_entity_poly.entity_id
_entity_poly.type
_entity_poly.pdbx_seq_one_letter_code
_entity_poly.pdbx_strand_id
1 'polypeptide(L)'
;MDKKVIYLITGCWIFFQGSDGFSCGVASALEDRSHVKKWMGNQDRIINGQNVLLGHHPWLVKICFSHGFQCTGTIISNLHVLTAKHCMESYGDPQVLYGHVVIEEMQKINVTFVYYPGRVEDIFGSDIAILELSESLEFSELVAPICLSRSSELQMDETAVVAGFGIMFIKVGKVKADRTDNETEFVPVRPVNVVGVPTSVAQWNKVRIIENTECRCKCQNNEADLRDLNEICAGDFMSGTTIGDSGGPLMIIRDNRWILSGITSRGRLLVKKDNSTVVFDKGVYTDVSYFFMDKESVITKKKFNRDYTFGWEFFKSLYKLFPYFYPSWEWAFVFTVVVVGFRGLSEFLTNHIGNIPGDMYLALIEKDKHKFWHTFINAVLMYVAKCGTLALINLAAWFLYIAYRRNLVYLLHNRYFRNNVYYRLNCVNSEGIDNPDQRLTQDIEKICNLLATTIIPVTFAAPFVIGYYTWKTWKTAGALGVGFVYVFFLVGTIANRFLVIPLTKWSARVEKSEGDFRYKHVTVRENAESSILYNAEKFENNECNRIFDVLLRKQFQNIVWRLPADFWQQFFDYFGGILSYVIQYLPIIVLGTYDSKSPAELSQTISNNAFVYIYLVNSFTTVTDMAINVGQMAGIFQRVADFIRFTEEVTPGEGIPNESFDDSNYPEPKPPVVVEREPGALASDVLFELKNVSYSLPADKNYLLMNNLNLRLLRGQNLLISGPSGSGKSSLLRVLMRLWNINSGTITFGVTKEHVLHLPQRSYFPTGRLSLHQQIAFPVRLPDTEQTYRDIGMIEEALTKLKISHLIEKCGGLDTPVDFEWQEVLSPGELQRLSFVRLLYHRPILAILDESTNAVSVDAERIMYQILIDSGINFITAGHRSSLEHYHSYELKLDGKTGYQLNSLHPIDSSGTVVTEF
;
A
#
# COMPACT_ATOMS: atom_id res chain seq x y z
N MET A 1 5.26 -11.77 -10.21
CA MET A 1 3.96 -11.79 -10.93
C MET A 1 4.18 -11.09 -12.24
N ASP A 2 3.99 -11.82 -13.35
CA ASP A 2 4.31 -11.35 -14.69
C ASP A 2 3.47 -10.15 -15.12
N LYS A 3 4.14 -9.20 -15.79
CA LYS A 3 3.56 -7.97 -16.37
C LYS A 3 2.35 -8.25 -17.29
N LYS A 4 2.23 -9.46 -17.85
CA LYS A 4 1.13 -9.88 -18.73
C LYS A 4 -0.24 -9.93 -18.03
N VAL A 5 -0.28 -10.36 -16.76
CA VAL A 5 -1.53 -10.48 -15.96
C VAL A 5 -2.20 -9.13 -15.71
N ILE A 6 -1.40 -8.05 -15.64
CA ILE A 6 -1.90 -6.69 -15.43
C ILE A 6 -2.62 -6.20 -16.70
N TYR A 7 -2.05 -6.47 -17.88
CA TYR A 7 -2.63 -6.09 -19.18
C TYR A 7 -3.92 -6.84 -19.50
N LEU A 8 -3.98 -8.16 -19.21
CA LEU A 8 -5.16 -9.01 -19.39
C LEU A 8 -6.42 -8.40 -18.74
N ILE A 9 -6.27 -7.78 -17.57
CA ILE A 9 -7.39 -7.32 -16.75
C ILE A 9 -7.62 -5.81 -16.93
N THR A 10 -6.59 -4.98 -17.12
CA THR A 10 -6.82 -3.57 -17.52
C THR A 10 -7.42 -3.47 -18.93
N GLY A 11 -7.08 -4.40 -19.83
CA GLY A 11 -7.69 -4.53 -21.15
C GLY A 11 -9.19 -4.82 -21.06
N CYS A 12 -9.61 -5.79 -20.25
CA CYS A 12 -11.04 -6.09 -20.07
C CYS A 12 -11.86 -4.93 -19.46
N TRP A 13 -11.24 -4.06 -18.64
CA TRP A 13 -11.95 -2.96 -17.97
C TRP A 13 -12.00 -1.65 -18.77
N ILE A 14 -11.02 -1.38 -19.63
CA ILE A 14 -11.05 -0.22 -20.55
C ILE A 14 -12.16 -0.37 -21.61
N PHE A 15 -12.61 -1.59 -21.90
CA PHE A 15 -13.70 -1.87 -22.83
C PHE A 15 -15.13 -1.75 -22.23
N PHE A 16 -15.29 -1.09 -21.08
CA PHE A 16 -16.63 -0.59 -20.67
C PHE A 16 -17.11 0.60 -21.52
N GLN A 17 -16.21 1.20 -22.30
CA GLN A 17 -16.52 2.06 -23.44
C GLN A 17 -15.74 1.51 -24.63
N GLY A 18 -16.39 0.71 -25.48
CA GLY A 18 -15.74 0.10 -26.63
C GLY A 18 -15.08 1.14 -27.53
N SER A 19 -13.80 0.96 -27.81
CA SER A 19 -13.12 1.65 -28.92
C SER A 19 -13.62 1.17 -30.29
N ASP A 20 -14.35 0.03 -30.34
CA ASP A 20 -14.75 -0.65 -31.57
C ASP A 20 -16.28 -0.80 -31.75
N GLY A 21 -17.09 0.01 -31.05
CA GLY A 21 -18.54 0.12 -31.32
C GLY A 21 -19.46 -0.95 -30.72
N PHE A 22 -18.94 -2.02 -30.10
CA PHE A 22 -19.74 -3.03 -29.38
C PHE A 22 -19.68 -2.84 -27.85
N SER A 23 -20.84 -2.92 -27.18
CA SER A 23 -20.96 -2.80 -25.72
C SER A 23 -21.18 -4.18 -25.08
N CYS A 24 -20.61 -4.41 -23.88
CA CYS A 24 -20.73 -5.69 -23.17
C CYS A 24 -22.19 -6.03 -22.84
N GLY A 25 -22.49 -7.32 -22.74
CA GLY A 25 -23.77 -7.83 -22.22
C GLY A 25 -24.98 -7.58 -23.13
N VAL A 26 -24.76 -7.21 -24.41
CA VAL A 26 -25.82 -7.06 -25.41
C VAL A 26 -25.95 -8.34 -26.22
N ALA A 27 -27.18 -8.86 -26.33
CA ALA A 27 -27.52 -10.01 -27.17
C ALA A 27 -28.52 -9.57 -28.24
N SER A 28 -28.20 -9.79 -29.52
CA SER A 28 -29.11 -9.63 -30.65
C SER A 28 -29.75 -10.99 -30.96
N ALA A 29 -31.03 -11.14 -30.61
CA ALA A 29 -31.79 -12.31 -31.05
C ALA A 29 -32.01 -12.23 -32.58
N LEU A 30 -31.37 -13.11 -33.34
CA LEU A 30 -31.61 -13.26 -34.77
C LEU A 30 -33.01 -13.89 -34.97
N GLU A 31 -33.97 -13.14 -35.53
CA GLU A 31 -35.37 -13.60 -35.73
C GLU A 31 -35.52 -14.71 -36.78
N ASP A 32 -34.46 -15.17 -37.43
CA ASP A 32 -34.55 -16.15 -38.51
C ASP A 32 -34.77 -17.59 -38.00
N ARG A 33 -36.04 -17.97 -37.89
CA ARG A 33 -36.50 -19.32 -37.51
C ARG A 33 -36.29 -20.39 -38.60
N SER A 34 -35.72 -20.06 -39.76
CA SER A 34 -35.57 -21.00 -40.88
C SER A 34 -34.41 -22.00 -40.71
N HIS A 35 -33.29 -21.59 -40.10
CA HIS A 35 -32.12 -22.45 -39.88
C HIS A 35 -32.27 -23.40 -38.67
N VAL A 36 -33.03 -23.01 -37.64
CA VAL A 36 -33.21 -23.81 -36.41
C VAL A 36 -34.06 -25.07 -36.66
N LYS A 37 -34.96 -25.06 -37.67
CA LYS A 37 -35.84 -26.21 -37.98
C LYS A 37 -35.09 -27.47 -38.41
N LYS A 38 -33.85 -27.37 -38.91
CA LYS A 38 -33.09 -28.54 -39.40
C LYS A 38 -32.53 -29.43 -38.27
N TRP A 39 -32.44 -28.89 -37.06
CA TRP A 39 -31.80 -29.54 -35.89
C TRP A 39 -32.76 -29.82 -34.73
N MET A 40 -34.07 -29.59 -34.90
CA MET A 40 -35.09 -29.94 -33.90
C MET A 40 -35.37 -31.45 -33.87
N GLY A 41 -34.42 -32.23 -33.38
CA GLY A 41 -34.70 -33.56 -32.85
C GLY A 41 -35.26 -33.44 -31.43
N ASN A 42 -36.56 -33.69 -31.27
CA ASN A 42 -37.32 -33.72 -30.01
C ASN A 42 -36.71 -34.67 -28.98
N GLN A 43 -35.74 -34.20 -28.21
CA GLN A 43 -35.42 -34.72 -26.88
C GLN A 43 -34.95 -33.53 -26.06
N ASP A 44 -35.61 -33.24 -24.95
CA ASP A 44 -35.14 -32.27 -23.94
C ASP A 44 -33.83 -32.82 -23.34
N ARG A 45 -32.73 -32.05 -23.44
CA ARG A 45 -31.36 -32.57 -23.17
C ARG A 45 -30.68 -32.00 -21.91
N ILE A 46 -31.22 -30.91 -21.37
CA ILE A 46 -31.12 -30.46 -19.98
C ILE A 46 -32.53 -30.61 -19.40
N ILE A 47 -32.69 -31.16 -18.19
CA ILE A 47 -34.02 -31.30 -17.56
C ILE A 47 -34.59 -29.90 -17.36
N ASN A 48 -35.72 -29.59 -18.02
CA ASN A 48 -36.34 -28.26 -18.16
C ASN A 48 -35.50 -27.19 -18.89
N GLY A 49 -34.36 -27.54 -19.47
CA GLY A 49 -33.52 -26.60 -20.24
C GLY A 49 -33.97 -26.47 -21.68
N GLN A 50 -33.77 -25.29 -22.25
CA GLN A 50 -34.13 -24.98 -23.63
C GLN A 50 -32.87 -24.87 -24.49
N ASN A 51 -32.96 -25.22 -25.77
CA ASN A 51 -31.87 -24.99 -26.70
C ASN A 51 -31.58 -23.48 -26.78
N VAL A 52 -30.30 -23.10 -26.70
CA VAL A 52 -29.88 -21.71 -26.90
C VAL A 52 -30.14 -21.35 -28.36
N LEU A 53 -30.93 -20.30 -28.57
CA LEU A 53 -31.13 -19.75 -29.91
C LEU A 53 -29.87 -19.03 -30.38
N LEU A 54 -29.62 -19.07 -31.69
CA LEU A 54 -28.46 -18.42 -32.28
C LEU A 54 -28.49 -16.90 -31.96
N GLY A 55 -27.38 -16.38 -31.41
CA GLY A 55 -27.26 -14.97 -30.99
C GLY A 55 -27.77 -14.63 -29.58
N HIS A 56 -28.41 -15.56 -28.84
CA HIS A 56 -28.92 -15.26 -27.50
C HIS A 56 -27.83 -15.14 -26.40
N HIS A 57 -26.77 -15.95 -26.49
CA HIS A 57 -25.65 -15.95 -25.53
C HIS A 57 -24.30 -15.93 -26.28
N PRO A 58 -23.98 -14.82 -26.97
CA PRO A 58 -22.80 -14.72 -27.85
C PRO A 58 -21.45 -14.77 -27.11
N TRP A 59 -21.45 -14.73 -25.78
CA TRP A 59 -20.28 -14.93 -24.93
C TRP A 59 -19.99 -16.40 -24.59
N LEU A 60 -20.89 -17.33 -24.93
CA LEU A 60 -20.74 -18.73 -24.55
C LEU A 60 -19.70 -19.44 -25.43
N VAL A 61 -18.75 -20.12 -24.81
CA VAL A 61 -17.73 -20.92 -25.52
C VAL A 61 -17.62 -22.32 -24.98
N LYS A 62 -17.19 -23.25 -25.84
CA LYS A 62 -16.89 -24.63 -25.47
C LYS A 62 -15.37 -24.81 -25.38
N ILE A 63 -14.91 -25.47 -24.34
CA ILE A 63 -13.49 -25.79 -24.14
C ILE A 63 -13.33 -27.30 -24.29
N CYS A 64 -12.49 -27.72 -25.23
CA CYS A 64 -12.22 -29.12 -25.53
C CYS A 64 -10.79 -29.49 -25.15
N PHE A 65 -10.59 -30.69 -24.61
CA PHE A 65 -9.28 -31.23 -24.24
C PHE A 65 -8.93 -32.45 -25.10
N SER A 66 -7.63 -32.71 -25.25
CA SER A 66 -7.09 -33.81 -26.08
C SER A 66 -7.58 -35.20 -25.68
N HIS A 67 -8.05 -35.39 -24.44
CA HIS A 67 -8.58 -36.67 -23.92
C HIS A 67 -10.11 -36.80 -24.03
N GLY A 68 -10.77 -35.91 -24.76
CA GLY A 68 -12.23 -35.96 -24.99
C GLY A 68 -13.09 -35.38 -23.87
N PHE A 69 -12.48 -34.82 -22.82
CA PHE A 69 -13.19 -34.04 -21.81
C PHE A 69 -13.59 -32.67 -22.37
N GLN A 70 -14.67 -32.09 -21.86
CA GLN A 70 -15.16 -30.78 -22.27
C GLN A 70 -15.60 -29.95 -21.06
N CYS A 71 -15.38 -28.63 -21.14
CA CYS A 71 -15.89 -27.63 -20.22
C CYS A 71 -16.56 -26.49 -20.99
N THR A 72 -17.20 -25.60 -20.26
CA THR A 72 -17.78 -24.36 -20.79
C THR A 72 -16.93 -23.17 -20.35
N GLY A 73 -16.91 -22.10 -21.13
CA GLY A 73 -16.31 -20.83 -20.75
C GLY A 73 -17.16 -19.65 -21.20
N THR A 74 -16.73 -18.46 -20.80
CA THR A 74 -17.41 -17.19 -21.07
C THR A 74 -16.44 -16.14 -21.61
N ILE A 75 -16.76 -15.52 -22.74
CA ILE A 75 -15.98 -14.42 -23.32
C ILE A 75 -16.14 -13.17 -22.45
N ILE A 76 -15.03 -12.65 -21.95
CA ILE A 76 -14.98 -11.41 -21.14
C ILE A 76 -14.27 -10.27 -21.86
N SER A 77 -13.55 -10.56 -22.95
CA SER A 77 -12.98 -9.57 -23.88
C SER A 77 -12.59 -10.26 -25.20
N ASN A 78 -12.09 -9.49 -26.15
CA ASN A 78 -11.64 -9.99 -27.45
C ASN A 78 -10.45 -10.98 -27.37
N LEU A 79 -9.73 -11.06 -26.25
CA LEU A 79 -8.58 -11.96 -26.08
C LEU A 79 -8.73 -12.96 -24.93
N HIS A 80 -9.83 -12.91 -24.17
CA HIS A 80 -9.91 -13.60 -22.89
C HIS A 80 -11.23 -14.34 -22.67
N VAL A 81 -11.10 -15.58 -22.17
CA VAL A 81 -12.20 -16.46 -21.78
C VAL A 81 -12.09 -16.80 -20.30
N LEU A 82 -13.17 -16.66 -19.54
CA LEU A 82 -13.27 -17.09 -18.15
C LEU A 82 -13.86 -18.51 -18.06
N THR A 83 -13.32 -19.36 -17.19
CA THR A 83 -13.78 -20.74 -16.95
C THR A 83 -13.39 -21.24 -15.56
N ALA A 84 -13.72 -22.48 -15.22
CA ALA A 84 -13.39 -23.09 -13.93
C ALA A 84 -11.93 -23.57 -13.88
N LYS A 85 -11.29 -23.43 -12.72
CA LYS A 85 -9.90 -23.83 -12.50
C LYS A 85 -9.71 -25.34 -12.62
N HIS A 86 -10.62 -26.13 -12.02
CA HIS A 86 -10.51 -27.59 -12.03
C HIS A 86 -10.56 -28.18 -13.44
N CYS A 87 -11.16 -27.48 -14.42
CA CYS A 87 -11.12 -27.86 -15.82
C CYS A 87 -9.70 -27.82 -16.39
N MET A 88 -8.91 -26.80 -16.02
CA MET A 88 -7.58 -26.57 -16.58
C MET A 88 -6.48 -27.41 -15.90
N GLU A 89 -6.63 -27.70 -14.60
CA GLU A 89 -5.62 -28.47 -13.86
C GLU A 89 -5.62 -29.97 -14.20
N SER A 90 -6.72 -30.48 -14.79
CA SER A 90 -6.99 -31.92 -14.81
C SER A 90 -6.80 -32.61 -16.17
N TYR A 91 -6.77 -31.87 -17.31
CA TYR A 91 -7.02 -32.49 -18.63
C TYR A 91 -6.11 -32.05 -19.81
N GLY A 92 -5.02 -31.31 -19.58
CA GLY A 92 -4.02 -30.98 -20.63
C GLY A 92 -4.32 -29.71 -21.43
N ASP A 93 -3.78 -29.60 -22.66
CA ASP A 93 -3.86 -28.37 -23.49
C ASP A 93 -5.30 -28.08 -23.97
N PRO A 94 -5.90 -26.93 -23.59
CA PRO A 94 -7.27 -26.59 -23.96
C PRO A 94 -7.36 -25.94 -25.35
N GLN A 95 -8.41 -26.30 -26.10
CA GLN A 95 -8.83 -25.61 -27.33
C GLN A 95 -10.21 -24.98 -27.12
N VAL A 96 -10.36 -23.71 -27.50
CA VAL A 96 -11.61 -22.95 -27.36
C VAL A 96 -12.38 -22.99 -28.69
N LEU A 97 -13.66 -23.32 -28.61
CA LEU A 97 -14.62 -23.27 -29.71
C LEU A 97 -15.64 -22.16 -29.44
N TYR A 98 -15.89 -21.28 -30.43
CA TYR A 98 -16.74 -20.09 -30.28
C TYR A 98 -17.54 -19.77 -31.55
N GLY A 99 -18.47 -18.81 -31.45
CA GLY A 99 -19.16 -18.20 -32.60
C GLY A 99 -20.39 -18.93 -33.14
N HIS A 100 -20.78 -20.06 -32.54
CA HIS A 100 -22.03 -20.74 -32.89
C HIS A 100 -22.57 -21.56 -31.72
N VAL A 101 -23.87 -21.89 -31.73
CA VAL A 101 -24.49 -22.74 -30.69
C VAL A 101 -24.45 -24.24 -31.03
N VAL A 102 -24.23 -24.57 -32.30
CA VAL A 102 -24.03 -25.93 -32.83
C VAL A 102 -22.53 -26.19 -32.97
N ILE A 103 -22.03 -27.24 -32.31
CA ILE A 103 -20.58 -27.50 -32.17
C ILE A 103 -19.86 -27.69 -33.50
N GLU A 104 -20.52 -28.32 -34.49
CA GLU A 104 -19.93 -28.57 -35.82
C GLU A 104 -19.67 -27.30 -36.63
N GLU A 105 -20.37 -26.22 -36.29
CA GLU A 105 -20.29 -24.92 -36.98
C GLU A 105 -19.45 -23.89 -36.18
N MET A 106 -18.87 -24.29 -35.05
CA MET A 106 -18.04 -23.40 -34.23
C MET A 106 -16.63 -23.22 -34.80
N GLN A 107 -16.10 -22.01 -34.66
CA GLN A 107 -14.71 -21.68 -34.97
C GLN A 107 -13.79 -22.16 -33.84
N LYS A 108 -12.55 -22.52 -34.17
CA LYS A 108 -11.55 -23.02 -33.22
C LYS A 108 -10.44 -21.99 -33.02
N ILE A 109 -10.05 -21.77 -31.77
CA ILE A 109 -8.91 -20.92 -31.41
C ILE A 109 -8.10 -21.58 -30.29
N ASN A 110 -6.78 -21.46 -30.38
CA ASN A 110 -5.87 -22.05 -29.42
C ASN A 110 -5.69 -21.12 -28.22
N VAL A 111 -5.34 -21.70 -27.07
CA VAL A 111 -5.02 -20.97 -25.84
C VAL A 111 -3.50 -20.83 -25.75
N THR A 112 -3.00 -19.60 -25.56
CA THR A 112 -1.56 -19.33 -25.39
C THR A 112 -1.14 -19.41 -23.94
N PHE A 113 -2.02 -19.02 -23.02
CA PHE A 113 -1.70 -18.97 -21.60
C PHE A 113 -2.95 -19.19 -20.74
N VAL A 114 -2.78 -19.86 -19.59
CA VAL A 114 -3.83 -20.05 -18.59
C VAL A 114 -3.42 -19.34 -17.31
N TYR A 115 -4.26 -18.41 -16.87
CA TYR A 115 -4.07 -17.65 -15.64
C TYR A 115 -5.04 -18.12 -14.55
N TYR A 116 -4.52 -18.29 -13.33
CA TYR A 116 -5.30 -18.65 -12.15
C TYR A 116 -5.33 -17.46 -11.17
N PRO A 117 -6.45 -16.72 -11.08
CA PRO A 117 -6.61 -15.64 -10.10
C PRO A 117 -6.53 -16.15 -8.65
N GLY A 118 -5.52 -15.72 -7.88
CA GLY A 118 -5.35 -16.02 -6.46
C GLY A 118 -3.98 -15.63 -5.93
N ARG A 119 -3.80 -15.44 -4.60
CA ARG A 119 -2.48 -15.23 -4.00
C ARG A 119 -1.72 -16.57 -3.92
N VAL A 120 -0.38 -16.51 -3.90
CA VAL A 120 0.52 -17.64 -3.51
C VAL A 120 0.25 -18.09 -2.04
N GLU A 121 -0.57 -17.33 -1.32
CA GLU A 121 -0.93 -17.51 0.09
C GLU A 121 -2.33 -18.12 0.30
N ASP A 122 -3.12 -18.32 -0.76
CA ASP A 122 -4.44 -18.96 -0.71
C ASP A 122 -4.26 -20.49 -0.82
N ILE A 123 -4.04 -21.13 0.33
CA ILE A 123 -3.90 -22.60 0.45
C ILE A 123 -5.24 -23.32 0.13
N PHE A 124 -6.33 -22.58 -0.05
CA PHE A 124 -7.69 -23.11 -0.24
C PHE A 124 -8.35 -22.49 -1.49
N GLY A 125 -7.92 -22.99 -2.65
CA GLY A 125 -8.15 -22.41 -3.98
C GLY A 125 -9.61 -22.14 -4.36
N SER A 126 -9.80 -20.98 -4.99
CA SER A 126 -11.00 -20.59 -5.72
C SER A 126 -11.03 -21.23 -7.10
N ASP A 127 -12.21 -21.66 -7.56
CA ASP A 127 -12.35 -22.48 -8.77
C ASP A 127 -12.50 -21.62 -10.05
N ILE A 128 -11.54 -20.73 -10.31
CA ILE A 128 -11.57 -19.78 -11.45
C ILE A 128 -10.27 -19.77 -12.26
N ALA A 129 -10.38 -19.69 -13.59
CA ALA A 129 -9.27 -19.57 -14.53
C ALA A 129 -9.61 -18.63 -15.69
N ILE A 130 -8.62 -17.87 -16.16
CA ILE A 130 -8.72 -16.98 -17.34
C ILE A 130 -7.78 -17.52 -18.42
N LEU A 131 -8.33 -17.78 -19.61
CA LEU A 131 -7.59 -18.23 -20.78
C LEU A 131 -7.23 -17.03 -21.65
N GLU A 132 -5.97 -16.90 -22.04
CA GLU A 132 -5.49 -15.97 -23.08
C GLU A 132 -5.49 -16.69 -24.42
N LEU A 133 -6.21 -16.14 -25.40
CA LEU A 133 -6.34 -16.73 -26.74
C LEU A 133 -5.11 -16.44 -27.60
N SER A 134 -4.87 -17.24 -28.63
CA SER A 134 -3.75 -17.04 -29.57
C SER A 134 -3.93 -15.86 -30.51
N GLU A 135 -5.18 -15.49 -30.77
CA GLU A 135 -5.58 -14.42 -31.69
C GLU A 135 -6.76 -13.65 -31.08
N SER A 136 -6.97 -12.41 -31.52
CA SER A 136 -8.11 -11.61 -31.05
C SER A 136 -9.39 -12.03 -31.75
N LEU A 137 -10.45 -12.25 -30.99
CA LEU A 137 -11.81 -12.46 -31.47
C LEU A 137 -12.35 -11.18 -32.12
N GLU A 138 -12.94 -11.31 -33.29
CA GLU A 138 -13.74 -10.26 -33.92
C GLU A 138 -15.16 -10.28 -33.37
N PHE A 139 -15.61 -9.16 -32.79
CA PHE A 139 -16.96 -9.08 -32.23
C PHE A 139 -18.01 -8.97 -33.34
N SER A 140 -19.09 -9.73 -33.16
CA SER A 140 -20.23 -9.84 -34.07
C SER A 140 -21.49 -10.16 -33.27
N GLU A 141 -22.64 -10.30 -33.94
CA GLU A 141 -23.90 -10.73 -33.29
C GLU A 141 -23.81 -12.12 -32.65
N LEU A 142 -22.82 -12.94 -33.05
CA LEU A 142 -22.59 -14.29 -32.53
C LEU A 142 -21.40 -14.39 -31.57
N VAL A 143 -20.58 -13.34 -31.47
CA VAL A 143 -19.36 -13.30 -30.65
C VAL A 143 -19.31 -11.95 -29.95
N ALA A 144 -19.61 -11.91 -28.66
CA ALA A 144 -19.59 -10.67 -27.89
C ALA A 144 -19.23 -10.95 -26.42
N PRO A 145 -18.64 -9.98 -25.70
CA PRO A 145 -18.29 -10.16 -24.30
C PRO A 145 -19.49 -9.92 -23.37
N ILE A 146 -19.56 -10.65 -22.25
CA ILE A 146 -20.51 -10.37 -21.17
C ILE A 146 -19.97 -9.26 -20.23
N CYS A 147 -20.86 -8.50 -19.59
CA CYS A 147 -20.42 -7.54 -18.55
C CYS A 147 -20.03 -8.28 -17.25
N LEU A 148 -19.05 -7.75 -16.51
CA LEU A 148 -18.63 -8.30 -15.22
C LEU A 148 -19.27 -7.52 -14.06
N SER A 149 -19.72 -8.22 -13.02
CA SER A 149 -20.34 -7.63 -11.83
C SER A 149 -19.33 -6.84 -10.98
N ARG A 150 -19.70 -5.65 -10.47
CA ARG A 150 -18.83 -4.79 -9.63
C ARG A 150 -18.96 -5.05 -8.13
N SER A 151 -20.05 -5.67 -7.72
CA SER A 151 -20.35 -6.12 -6.35
C SER A 151 -21.16 -7.42 -6.42
N SER A 152 -21.48 -8.05 -5.29
CA SER A 152 -22.51 -9.11 -5.27
C SER A 152 -23.88 -8.48 -5.56
N GLU A 153 -24.22 -8.37 -6.85
CA GLU A 153 -25.48 -7.78 -7.34
C GLU A 153 -26.68 -8.75 -7.22
N LEU A 154 -26.42 -9.97 -6.75
CA LEU A 154 -27.41 -11.03 -6.57
C LEU A 154 -28.19 -10.85 -5.26
N GLN A 155 -29.51 -10.87 -5.37
CA GLN A 155 -30.40 -10.93 -4.22
C GLN A 155 -30.81 -12.39 -3.95
N MET A 156 -31.06 -12.73 -2.68
CA MET A 156 -31.66 -14.03 -2.35
C MET A 156 -33.01 -14.17 -3.07
N ASP A 157 -33.34 -15.41 -3.46
CA ASP A 157 -34.56 -15.76 -4.18
C ASP A 157 -34.69 -15.18 -5.61
N GLU A 158 -33.66 -14.49 -6.10
CA GLU A 158 -33.61 -13.93 -7.45
C GLU A 158 -33.48 -15.03 -8.52
N THR A 159 -34.10 -14.82 -9.69
CA THR A 159 -33.94 -15.73 -10.84
C THR A 159 -32.71 -15.34 -11.67
N ALA A 160 -31.74 -16.24 -11.75
CA ALA A 160 -30.57 -16.15 -12.63
C ALA A 160 -30.70 -17.13 -13.81
N VAL A 161 -29.86 -16.96 -14.82
CA VAL A 161 -29.79 -17.83 -15.99
C VAL A 161 -28.43 -18.51 -16.04
N VAL A 162 -28.44 -19.80 -16.35
CA VAL A 162 -27.23 -20.60 -16.60
C VAL A 162 -27.24 -21.15 -18.01
N ALA A 163 -26.09 -21.22 -18.64
CA ALA A 163 -25.93 -21.79 -19.98
C ALA A 163 -24.65 -22.61 -20.09
N GLY A 164 -24.65 -23.64 -20.94
CA GLY A 164 -23.48 -24.48 -21.15
C GLY A 164 -23.64 -25.57 -22.19
N PHE A 165 -22.55 -26.33 -22.37
CA PHE A 165 -22.42 -27.45 -23.31
C PHE A 165 -22.37 -28.81 -22.59
N GLY A 166 -23.05 -28.91 -21.44
CA GLY A 166 -23.11 -30.09 -20.60
C GLY A 166 -23.57 -31.38 -21.30
N ILE A 167 -23.25 -32.52 -20.69
CA ILE A 167 -23.49 -33.86 -21.21
C ILE A 167 -24.77 -34.44 -20.59
N MET A 168 -25.64 -35.03 -21.42
CA MET A 168 -26.80 -35.79 -20.94
C MET A 168 -26.41 -37.23 -20.61
N PHE A 169 -26.80 -37.71 -19.44
CA PHE A 169 -26.56 -39.10 -19.02
C PHE A 169 -27.69 -40.03 -19.46
N ILE A 170 -27.36 -41.09 -20.20
CA ILE A 170 -28.36 -42.04 -20.73
C ILE A 170 -28.36 -43.36 -19.93
N LYS A 171 -27.26 -43.71 -19.25
CA LYS A 171 -27.18 -44.97 -18.49
C LYS A 171 -26.22 -44.88 -17.31
N VAL A 172 -26.71 -45.26 -16.12
CA VAL A 172 -25.90 -45.47 -14.92
C VAL A 172 -25.52 -46.96 -14.85
N GLY A 173 -24.23 -47.27 -14.76
CA GLY A 173 -23.75 -48.62 -14.42
C GLY A 173 -24.22 -49.04 -13.02
N LYS A 174 -24.15 -50.33 -12.67
CA LYS A 174 -24.56 -50.83 -11.35
C LYS A 174 -23.89 -50.03 -10.22
N VAL A 175 -24.66 -49.17 -9.55
CA VAL A 175 -24.18 -48.36 -8.42
C VAL A 175 -24.14 -49.24 -7.16
N LYS A 176 -23.00 -49.31 -6.48
CA LYS A 176 -22.98 -49.75 -5.07
C LYS A 176 -23.52 -48.59 -4.24
N ALA A 177 -24.75 -48.70 -3.76
CA ALA A 177 -25.31 -47.74 -2.81
C ALA A 177 -24.40 -47.65 -1.58
N ASP A 178 -24.01 -46.44 -1.21
CA ASP A 178 -23.31 -46.20 0.06
C ASP A 178 -24.30 -46.45 1.20
N ARG A 179 -23.93 -47.32 2.14
CA ARG A 179 -24.84 -47.88 3.17
C ARG A 179 -25.02 -46.91 4.34
N THR A 180 -25.54 -45.72 4.11
CA THR A 180 -26.00 -44.82 5.18
C THR A 180 -27.02 -43.84 4.61
N ASP A 181 -28.29 -44.25 4.55
CA ASP A 181 -29.49 -43.40 4.73
C ASP A 181 -30.74 -44.13 4.20
N ASN A 182 -31.57 -44.61 5.12
CA ASN A 182 -32.80 -45.35 4.80
C ASN A 182 -33.99 -44.45 4.44
N GLU A 183 -33.87 -43.12 4.50
CA GLU A 183 -35.02 -42.20 4.39
C GLU A 183 -35.14 -41.44 3.06
N THR A 184 -34.13 -41.42 2.18
CA THR A 184 -34.19 -40.67 0.91
C THR A 184 -34.45 -41.59 -0.30
N GLU A 185 -35.35 -41.16 -1.20
CA GLU A 185 -35.69 -41.88 -2.46
C GLU A 185 -34.55 -41.80 -3.50
N PHE A 186 -33.60 -40.88 -3.32
CA PHE A 186 -32.48 -40.57 -4.21
C PHE A 186 -31.13 -40.73 -3.51
N VAL A 187 -30.15 -41.30 -4.21
CA VAL A 187 -28.81 -41.62 -3.71
C VAL A 187 -27.76 -40.84 -4.52
N PRO A 188 -26.75 -40.20 -3.88
CA PRO A 188 -25.67 -39.56 -4.62
C PRO A 188 -24.79 -40.57 -5.36
N VAL A 189 -24.38 -40.24 -6.59
CA VAL A 189 -23.57 -41.14 -7.43
C VAL A 189 -22.32 -40.43 -7.92
N ARG A 190 -21.18 -41.13 -7.93
CA ARG A 190 -19.93 -40.62 -8.51
C ARG A 190 -19.94 -40.74 -10.04
N PRO A 191 -19.38 -39.76 -10.77
CA PRO A 191 -19.35 -39.71 -12.24
C PRO A 191 -18.77 -40.92 -12.97
N VAL A 192 -17.95 -41.72 -12.27
CA VAL A 192 -17.15 -42.82 -12.85
C VAL A 192 -18.03 -43.95 -13.44
N ASN A 193 -19.33 -44.00 -13.10
CA ASN A 193 -20.25 -45.05 -13.53
C ASN A 193 -21.27 -44.61 -14.60
N VAL A 194 -21.07 -43.48 -15.28
CA VAL A 194 -22.12 -42.92 -16.14
C VAL A 194 -21.64 -42.75 -17.58
N VAL A 195 -22.40 -43.31 -18.53
CA VAL A 195 -22.18 -43.12 -19.98
C VAL A 195 -23.07 -41.97 -20.44
N GLY A 196 -22.44 -40.85 -20.81
CA GLY A 196 -23.13 -39.67 -21.33
C GLY A 196 -22.97 -39.52 -22.84
N VAL A 197 -23.96 -38.91 -23.50
CA VAL A 197 -23.89 -38.54 -24.92
C VAL A 197 -23.60 -37.03 -25.00
N PRO A 198 -22.52 -36.60 -25.67
CA PRO A 198 -22.23 -35.18 -25.86
C PRO A 198 -23.42 -34.48 -26.53
N THR A 199 -23.81 -33.33 -26.00
CA THR A 199 -24.81 -32.47 -26.64
C THR A 199 -24.22 -31.88 -27.93
N SER A 200 -25.01 -31.79 -29.00
CA SER A 200 -24.62 -31.15 -30.26
C SER A 200 -24.92 -29.65 -30.29
N VAL A 201 -25.73 -29.17 -29.34
CA VAL A 201 -26.21 -27.78 -29.22
C VAL A 201 -26.13 -27.31 -27.77
N ALA A 202 -25.74 -26.06 -27.54
CA ALA A 202 -25.77 -25.42 -26.22
C ALA A 202 -27.20 -25.32 -25.65
N GLN A 203 -27.31 -25.40 -24.33
CA GLN A 203 -28.60 -25.29 -23.64
C GLN A 203 -28.53 -24.31 -22.46
N TRP A 204 -29.67 -23.76 -22.10
CA TRP A 204 -29.81 -22.80 -21.00
C TRP A 204 -31.00 -23.14 -20.11
N ASN A 205 -30.93 -22.71 -18.84
CA ASN A 205 -32.01 -22.87 -17.86
C ASN A 205 -32.08 -21.68 -16.91
N LYS A 206 -33.24 -21.47 -16.28
CA LYS A 206 -33.43 -20.52 -15.18
C LYS A 206 -33.21 -21.23 -13.86
N VAL A 207 -32.45 -20.60 -12.96
CA VAL A 207 -32.17 -21.10 -11.62
C VAL A 207 -32.45 -20.01 -10.60
N ARG A 208 -32.86 -20.39 -9.38
CA ARG A 208 -33.11 -19.46 -8.30
C ARG A 208 -31.90 -19.39 -7.36
N ILE A 209 -31.49 -18.19 -6.96
CA ILE A 209 -30.47 -18.01 -5.93
C ILE A 209 -31.06 -18.39 -4.58
N ILE A 210 -30.34 -19.21 -3.81
CA ILE A 210 -30.78 -19.76 -2.52
C ILE A 210 -29.67 -19.64 -1.49
N GLU A 211 -29.98 -19.89 -0.22
CA GLU A 211 -28.97 -19.80 0.84
C GLU A 211 -27.84 -20.82 0.65
N ASN A 212 -26.60 -20.37 0.87
CA ASN A 212 -25.41 -21.22 0.81
C ASN A 212 -25.48 -22.41 1.79
N THR A 213 -26.26 -22.27 2.86
CA THR A 213 -26.55 -23.31 3.84
C THR A 213 -27.26 -24.53 3.25
N GLU A 214 -28.03 -24.34 2.17
CA GLU A 214 -28.80 -25.39 1.50
C GLU A 214 -27.99 -26.19 0.48
N CYS A 215 -26.85 -25.65 -0.01
CA CYS A 215 -25.88 -26.40 -0.82
C CYS A 215 -24.92 -27.26 0.04
N ARG A 216 -25.09 -27.30 1.38
CA ARG A 216 -24.21 -28.05 2.30
C ARG A 216 -24.29 -29.57 2.10
N CYS A 217 -23.24 -30.15 1.50
CA CYS A 217 -23.11 -31.61 1.38
C CYS A 217 -22.35 -32.24 2.57
N LYS A 218 -22.95 -33.20 3.28
CA LYS A 218 -22.27 -34.18 4.16
C LYS A 218 -21.56 -35.27 3.33
N CYS A 219 -20.62 -34.90 2.48
CA CYS A 219 -19.95 -35.85 1.57
C CYS A 219 -18.43 -35.73 1.63
N GLN A 220 -17.87 -35.82 2.83
CA GLN A 220 -16.57 -36.42 3.16
C GLN A 220 -16.36 -36.23 4.67
N ASN A 221 -15.88 -37.27 5.37
CA ASN A 221 -15.52 -37.23 6.79
C ASN A 221 -14.27 -36.38 7.04
N ASN A 222 -14.31 -35.09 6.68
CA ASN A 222 -13.35 -34.09 7.14
C ASN A 222 -14.11 -32.76 7.25
N GLU A 223 -14.14 -32.23 8.46
CA GLU A 223 -14.57 -30.88 8.77
C GLU A 223 -13.79 -29.89 7.89
N ALA A 224 -14.46 -29.37 6.88
CA ALA A 224 -14.16 -28.09 6.28
C ALA A 224 -15.50 -27.40 6.12
N ASP A 225 -15.79 -26.50 7.05
CA ASP A 225 -16.89 -25.55 6.93
C ASP A 225 -16.89 -24.94 5.52
N LEU A 226 -18.07 -24.91 4.91
CA LEU A 226 -18.28 -24.22 3.65
C LEU A 226 -17.93 -22.74 3.80
N ARG A 227 -17.26 -22.23 2.76
CA ARG A 227 -16.54 -20.96 2.70
C ARG A 227 -17.51 -19.88 2.23
N ASP A 228 -18.24 -19.27 3.17
CA ASP A 228 -19.38 -18.39 2.87
C ASP A 228 -19.10 -17.12 2.02
N LEU A 229 -17.84 -16.78 1.72
CA LEU A 229 -17.50 -15.49 1.11
C LEU A 229 -17.29 -15.49 -0.42
N ASN A 230 -17.11 -16.65 -1.09
CA ASN A 230 -16.77 -16.69 -2.53
C ASN A 230 -17.55 -17.71 -3.36
N GLU A 231 -18.63 -18.27 -2.81
CA GLU A 231 -19.50 -19.23 -3.49
C GLU A 231 -20.96 -18.77 -3.47
N ILE A 232 -21.67 -19.02 -4.57
CA ILE A 232 -23.09 -18.74 -4.79
C ILE A 232 -23.80 -20.08 -4.94
N CYS A 233 -24.84 -20.32 -4.14
CA CYS A 233 -25.72 -21.47 -4.28
C CYS A 233 -26.96 -21.10 -5.14
N ALA A 234 -27.24 -21.89 -6.18
CA ALA A 234 -28.41 -21.66 -7.02
C ALA A 234 -28.99 -22.96 -7.62
N GLY A 235 -30.33 -23.02 -7.70
CA GLY A 235 -31.10 -24.10 -8.30
C GLY A 235 -32.16 -24.70 -7.36
N ASP A 236 -33.15 -25.35 -7.95
CA ASP A 236 -34.18 -26.14 -7.26
C ASP A 236 -33.99 -27.65 -7.54
N PHE A 237 -34.69 -28.51 -6.78
CA PHE A 237 -34.72 -29.95 -7.03
C PHE A 237 -35.17 -30.23 -8.48
N MET A 238 -34.31 -30.88 -9.27
CA MET A 238 -34.45 -31.11 -10.73
C MET A 238 -33.98 -29.98 -11.67
N SER A 239 -33.32 -28.93 -11.17
CA SER A 239 -32.69 -27.88 -11.98
C SER A 239 -31.26 -27.65 -11.52
N GLY A 240 -30.29 -28.08 -12.32
CA GLY A 240 -28.88 -27.98 -11.97
C GLY A 240 -27.97 -28.17 -13.18
N THR A 241 -26.69 -27.80 -13.00
CA THR A 241 -25.64 -27.93 -14.00
C THR A 241 -25.14 -29.37 -14.09
N THR A 242 -24.77 -29.80 -15.30
CA THR A 242 -24.36 -31.17 -15.62
C THR A 242 -22.85 -31.28 -15.82
N ILE A 243 -22.33 -32.50 -15.99
CA ILE A 243 -20.91 -32.68 -16.32
C ILE A 243 -20.64 -32.09 -17.70
N GLY A 244 -19.70 -31.14 -17.77
CA GLY A 244 -19.39 -30.37 -18.98
C GLY A 244 -19.87 -28.91 -18.95
N ASP A 245 -20.73 -28.55 -18.00
CA ASP A 245 -21.14 -27.16 -17.76
C ASP A 245 -20.15 -26.39 -16.85
N SER A 246 -19.14 -27.07 -16.30
CA SER A 246 -18.08 -26.44 -15.50
C SER A 246 -17.46 -25.24 -16.22
N GLY A 247 -17.40 -24.10 -15.55
CA GLY A 247 -16.94 -22.82 -16.10
C GLY A 247 -17.99 -22.04 -16.91
N GLY A 248 -19.21 -22.57 -17.07
CA GLY A 248 -20.32 -21.89 -17.71
C GLY A 248 -20.85 -20.70 -16.91
N PRO A 249 -21.45 -19.69 -17.55
CA PRO A 249 -21.88 -18.46 -16.90
C PRO A 249 -23.15 -18.64 -16.05
N LEU A 250 -23.14 -18.10 -14.83
CA LEU A 250 -24.32 -17.72 -14.06
C LEU A 250 -24.53 -16.22 -14.24
N MET A 251 -25.61 -15.84 -14.91
CA MET A 251 -25.84 -14.48 -15.38
C MET A 251 -27.21 -13.94 -15.02
N ILE A 252 -27.26 -12.62 -14.80
CA ILE A 252 -28.47 -11.85 -14.52
C ILE A 252 -28.60 -10.70 -15.52
N ILE A 253 -29.79 -10.12 -15.61
CA ILE A 253 -30.03 -8.92 -16.41
C ILE A 253 -30.20 -7.72 -15.48
N ARG A 254 -29.43 -6.66 -15.74
CA ARG A 254 -29.57 -5.33 -15.12
C ARG A 254 -29.43 -4.28 -16.21
N ASP A 255 -30.25 -3.24 -16.19
CA ASP A 255 -30.21 -2.14 -17.18
C ASP A 255 -30.16 -2.61 -18.64
N ASN A 256 -30.93 -3.66 -18.96
CA ASN A 256 -30.98 -4.29 -20.28
C ASN A 256 -29.63 -4.87 -20.78
N ARG A 257 -28.73 -5.22 -19.86
CA ARG A 257 -27.45 -5.89 -20.14
C ARG A 257 -27.30 -7.15 -19.30
N TRP A 258 -26.69 -8.16 -19.91
CA TRP A 258 -26.29 -9.38 -19.22
C TRP A 258 -25.02 -9.17 -18.42
N ILE A 259 -25.09 -9.49 -17.13
CA ILE A 259 -23.99 -9.39 -16.17
C ILE A 259 -23.65 -10.80 -15.68
N LEU A 260 -22.36 -11.12 -15.71
CA LEU A 260 -21.80 -12.34 -15.17
C LEU A 260 -21.62 -12.20 -13.65
N SER A 261 -22.39 -12.96 -12.88
CA SER A 261 -22.33 -12.97 -11.42
C SER A 261 -21.50 -14.15 -10.89
N GLY A 262 -21.53 -15.29 -11.57
CA GLY A 262 -20.83 -16.49 -11.15
C GLY A 262 -20.37 -17.37 -12.31
N ILE A 263 -19.51 -18.34 -12.03
CA ILE A 263 -19.20 -19.44 -12.96
C ILE A 263 -19.50 -20.79 -12.30
N THR A 264 -19.99 -21.76 -13.08
CA THR A 264 -20.30 -23.10 -12.61
C THR A 264 -19.05 -23.79 -12.05
N SER A 265 -19.07 -24.17 -10.77
CA SER A 265 -17.94 -24.84 -10.11
C SER A 265 -18.27 -26.30 -9.81
N ARG A 266 -19.29 -26.56 -8.98
CA ARG A 266 -19.63 -27.90 -8.49
C ARG A 266 -21.14 -28.17 -8.60
N GLY A 267 -21.49 -29.41 -8.88
CA GLY A 267 -22.88 -29.88 -8.93
C GLY A 267 -22.97 -31.35 -8.48
N ARG A 268 -24.11 -31.76 -7.92
CA ARG A 268 -24.30 -33.12 -7.39
C ARG A 268 -25.30 -33.89 -8.25
N LEU A 269 -24.90 -35.11 -8.61
CA LEU A 269 -25.73 -36.10 -9.29
C LEU A 269 -26.42 -37.00 -8.27
N LEU A 270 -27.74 -37.08 -8.36
CA LEU A 270 -28.61 -37.95 -7.59
C LEU A 270 -29.23 -38.99 -8.52
N VAL A 271 -29.35 -40.24 -8.07
CA VAL A 271 -30.03 -41.31 -8.81
C VAL A 271 -31.12 -41.91 -7.93
N LYS A 272 -32.31 -42.06 -8.49
CA LYS A 272 -33.43 -42.73 -7.81
C LYS A 272 -33.02 -44.17 -7.46
N LYS A 273 -33.40 -44.68 -6.28
CA LYS A 273 -33.00 -46.03 -5.79
C LYS A 273 -33.31 -47.18 -6.76
N ASP A 274 -34.26 -47.03 -7.66
CA ASP A 274 -34.63 -47.99 -8.70
C ASP A 274 -33.76 -47.90 -9.98
N ASN A 275 -32.74 -47.03 -9.99
CA ASN A 275 -31.88 -46.69 -11.13
C ASN A 275 -32.63 -46.20 -12.38
N SER A 276 -33.89 -45.76 -12.25
CA SER A 276 -34.71 -45.33 -13.38
C SER A 276 -34.48 -43.86 -13.78
N THR A 277 -34.10 -43.01 -12.82
CA THR A 277 -34.01 -41.56 -13.03
C THR A 277 -32.75 -40.98 -12.40
N VAL A 278 -32.03 -40.16 -13.17
CA VAL A 278 -30.91 -39.32 -12.71
C VAL A 278 -31.43 -37.89 -12.55
N VAL A 279 -31.22 -37.29 -11.39
CA VAL A 279 -31.64 -35.93 -11.03
C VAL A 279 -30.40 -35.13 -10.59
N PHE A 280 -30.36 -33.84 -10.90
CA PHE A 280 -29.32 -32.94 -10.40
C PHE A 280 -29.82 -32.22 -9.15
N ASP A 281 -28.95 -32.16 -8.14
CA ASP A 281 -29.13 -31.33 -6.95
C ASP A 281 -28.76 -29.86 -7.27
N LYS A 282 -28.87 -29.01 -6.26
CA LYS A 282 -28.47 -27.60 -6.28
C LYS A 282 -27.02 -27.41 -6.76
N GLY A 283 -26.79 -26.37 -7.57
CA GLY A 283 -25.48 -26.04 -8.12
C GLY A 283 -24.73 -25.02 -7.25
N VAL A 284 -23.40 -25.20 -7.18
CA VAL A 284 -22.46 -24.25 -6.56
C VAL A 284 -21.68 -23.53 -7.65
N TYR A 285 -21.69 -22.21 -7.58
CA TYR A 285 -21.03 -21.31 -8.53
C TYR A 285 -19.97 -20.49 -7.78
N THR A 286 -18.84 -20.20 -8.41
CA THR A 286 -17.82 -19.31 -7.84
C THR A 286 -18.23 -17.86 -8.11
N ASP A 287 -18.29 -17.03 -7.06
CA ASP A 287 -18.63 -15.60 -7.18
C ASP A 287 -17.52 -14.86 -7.91
N VAL A 288 -17.86 -14.28 -9.07
CA VAL A 288 -16.90 -13.57 -9.92
C VAL A 288 -16.58 -12.18 -9.35
N SER A 289 -17.51 -11.54 -8.64
CA SER A 289 -17.36 -10.17 -8.10
C SER A 289 -16.25 -10.09 -7.05
N TYR A 290 -16.06 -11.13 -6.24
CA TYR A 290 -15.02 -11.22 -5.22
C TYR A 290 -13.59 -11.01 -5.80
N PHE A 291 -13.35 -11.43 -7.05
CA PHE A 291 -12.04 -11.32 -7.72
C PHE A 291 -11.77 -9.95 -8.34
N PHE A 292 -12.83 -9.16 -8.52
CA PHE A 292 -12.77 -7.84 -9.14
C PHE A 292 -12.95 -6.69 -8.13
N MET A 293 -13.54 -6.93 -6.95
CA MET A 293 -13.73 -5.93 -5.89
C MET A 293 -12.43 -5.46 -5.23
N ASP A 294 -11.42 -6.32 -5.03
CA ASP A 294 -10.18 -5.95 -4.30
C ASP A 294 -9.11 -5.26 -5.18
N LYS A 295 -9.49 -4.62 -6.30
CA LYS A 295 -8.52 -4.09 -7.28
C LYS A 295 -8.37 -2.59 -7.35
N GLU A 296 -9.29 -1.78 -6.82
CA GLU A 296 -8.97 -0.36 -6.62
C GLU A 296 -7.86 -0.18 -5.57
N SER A 297 -7.77 -1.08 -4.59
CA SER A 297 -6.70 -1.10 -3.58
C SER A 297 -5.35 -1.59 -4.14
N VAL A 298 -5.36 -2.48 -5.14
CA VAL A 298 -4.16 -3.10 -5.73
C VAL A 298 -3.63 -2.34 -6.94
N ILE A 299 -4.47 -1.71 -7.77
CA ILE A 299 -4.04 -0.95 -8.96
C ILE A 299 -3.34 0.36 -8.54
N THR A 300 -3.82 1.04 -7.50
CA THR A 300 -3.08 2.14 -6.86
C THR A 300 -1.81 1.64 -6.17
N LYS A 301 -1.83 0.49 -5.48
CA LYS A 301 -0.61 -0.07 -4.86
C LYS A 301 0.44 -0.61 -5.85
N LYS A 302 0.08 -1.09 -7.04
CA LYS A 302 1.04 -1.64 -8.04
C LYS A 302 1.63 -0.61 -8.99
N LYS A 303 0.98 0.53 -9.24
CA LYS A 303 1.60 1.64 -9.99
C LYS A 303 2.81 2.24 -9.26
N PHE A 304 2.96 1.90 -7.98
CA PHE A 304 3.93 2.53 -7.07
C PHE A 304 4.84 1.55 -6.30
N ASN A 305 4.76 0.25 -6.55
CA ASN A 305 5.67 -0.71 -5.94
C ASN A 305 7.02 -0.65 -6.68
N ARG A 306 7.81 0.40 -6.44
CA ARG A 306 9.20 0.49 -6.90
C ARG A 306 9.97 -0.65 -6.25
N ASP A 307 10.50 -1.56 -7.07
CA ASP A 307 11.42 -2.58 -6.59
C ASP A 307 12.73 -1.89 -6.22
N TYR A 308 12.90 -1.58 -4.93
CA TYR A 308 14.14 -1.05 -4.40
C TYR A 308 15.25 -2.08 -4.61
N THR A 309 16.34 -1.67 -5.25
CA THR A 309 17.46 -2.55 -5.58
C THR A 309 18.77 -1.88 -5.22
N PHE A 310 19.72 -2.71 -4.77
CA PHE A 310 21.10 -2.31 -4.61
C PHE A 310 21.76 -2.14 -5.99
N GLY A 311 21.74 -0.90 -6.50
CA GLY A 311 22.20 -0.54 -7.83
C GLY A 311 22.61 0.94 -7.93
N TRP A 312 22.78 1.46 -9.13
CA TRP A 312 23.21 2.85 -9.34
C TRP A 312 22.27 3.89 -8.70
N GLU A 313 20.97 3.62 -8.70
CA GLU A 313 19.97 4.47 -8.05
C GLU A 313 20.17 4.57 -6.53
N PHE A 314 20.64 3.49 -5.87
CA PHE A 314 21.01 3.54 -4.45
C PHE A 314 22.14 4.55 -4.19
N PHE A 315 23.21 4.52 -5.00
CA PHE A 315 24.33 5.45 -4.83
C PHE A 315 23.93 6.89 -5.13
N LYS A 316 23.04 7.12 -6.11
CA LYS A 316 22.45 8.45 -6.34
C LYS A 316 21.65 8.92 -5.13
N SER A 317 20.78 8.07 -4.57
CA SER A 317 20.01 8.39 -3.36
C SER A 317 20.92 8.69 -2.18
N LEU A 318 21.96 7.88 -1.95
CA LEU A 318 22.93 8.10 -0.89
C LEU A 318 23.70 9.41 -1.06
N TYR A 319 24.17 9.70 -2.28
CA TYR A 319 24.87 10.95 -2.60
C TYR A 319 23.98 12.18 -2.37
N LYS A 320 22.72 12.13 -2.81
CA LYS A 320 21.74 13.19 -2.56
C LYS A 320 21.43 13.37 -1.08
N LEU A 321 21.44 12.29 -0.29
CA LEU A 321 21.17 12.34 1.14
C LEU A 321 22.36 12.89 1.96
N PHE A 322 23.58 12.74 1.45
CA PHE A 322 24.82 13.05 2.17
C PHE A 322 24.86 14.49 2.75
N PRO A 323 24.48 15.55 2.00
CA PRO A 323 24.47 16.92 2.52
C PRO A 323 23.54 17.12 3.74
N TYR A 324 22.46 16.34 3.86
CA TYR A 324 21.52 16.49 4.98
C TYR A 324 22.03 15.89 6.29
N PHE A 325 23.02 14.99 6.25
CA PHE A 325 23.71 14.52 7.45
C PHE A 325 24.71 15.56 7.98
N TYR A 326 25.24 16.41 7.09
CA TYR A 326 26.20 17.47 7.37
C TYR A 326 25.72 18.86 6.91
N PRO A 327 24.57 19.35 7.42
CA PRO A 327 24.02 20.64 6.98
C PRO A 327 24.88 21.84 7.45
N SER A 328 25.59 21.71 8.59
CA SER A 328 26.55 22.70 9.10
C SER A 328 27.81 22.02 9.66
N TRP A 329 28.93 22.77 9.73
CA TRP A 329 30.22 22.33 10.29
C TRP A 329 30.22 22.29 11.84
N GLU A 330 29.11 21.88 12.46
CA GLU A 330 29.00 21.85 13.93
C GLU A 330 29.47 20.50 14.50
N TRP A 331 28.54 19.65 14.93
CA TRP A 331 28.87 18.47 15.75
C TRP A 331 29.08 17.20 14.94
N ALA A 332 28.33 17.01 13.84
CA ALA A 332 28.46 15.83 12.99
C ALA A 332 29.87 15.72 12.38
N PHE A 333 30.43 16.85 11.92
CA PHE A 333 31.79 16.90 11.40
C PHE A 333 32.83 16.58 12.48
N VAL A 334 32.73 17.24 13.65
CA VAL A 334 33.64 17.02 14.78
C VAL A 334 33.66 15.55 15.21
N PHE A 335 32.50 14.94 15.43
CA PHE A 335 32.43 13.53 15.82
C PHE A 335 32.95 12.59 14.73
N THR A 336 32.77 12.93 13.46
CA THR A 336 33.35 12.15 12.35
C THR A 336 34.86 12.19 12.36
N VAL A 337 35.47 13.37 12.56
CA VAL A 337 36.92 13.51 12.69
C VAL A 337 37.44 12.72 13.90
N VAL A 338 36.74 12.78 15.03
CA VAL A 338 37.08 12.01 16.24
C VAL A 338 37.00 10.51 16.00
N VAL A 339 35.93 10.02 15.35
CA VAL A 339 35.79 8.61 14.97
C VAL A 339 36.93 8.16 14.07
N VAL A 340 37.24 8.93 13.01
CA VAL A 340 38.33 8.62 12.07
C VAL A 340 39.69 8.66 12.78
N GLY A 341 39.91 9.63 13.66
CA GLY A 341 41.14 9.76 14.45
C GLY A 341 41.38 8.58 15.38
N PHE A 342 40.39 8.21 16.19
CA PHE A 342 40.50 7.03 17.05
C PHE A 342 40.58 5.73 16.24
N ARG A 343 39.91 5.66 15.08
CA ARG A 343 40.05 4.52 14.18
C ARG A 343 41.49 4.39 13.68
N GLY A 344 42.12 5.50 13.26
CA GLY A 344 43.53 5.53 12.90
C GLY A 344 44.45 5.06 14.03
N LEU A 345 44.21 5.51 15.26
CA LEU A 345 44.94 5.02 16.45
C LEU A 345 44.73 3.52 16.67
N SER A 346 43.51 3.04 16.48
CA SER A 346 43.15 1.62 16.59
C SER A 346 43.93 0.76 15.60
N GLU A 347 44.08 1.23 14.36
CA GLU A 347 44.84 0.56 13.31
C GLU A 347 46.34 0.59 13.58
N PHE A 348 46.86 1.71 14.08
CA PHE A 348 48.25 1.83 14.53
C PHE A 348 48.58 0.82 15.64
N LEU A 349 47.72 0.71 16.65
CA LEU A 349 47.88 -0.27 17.73
C LEU A 349 47.79 -1.71 17.20
N THR A 350 46.87 -1.99 16.28
CA THR A 350 46.73 -3.33 15.68
C THR A 350 47.97 -3.77 14.92
N ASN A 351 48.60 -2.87 14.16
CA ASN A 351 49.84 -3.17 13.44
C ASN A 351 50.98 -3.60 14.38
N HIS A 352 51.08 -2.99 15.56
CA HIS A 352 52.10 -3.36 16.54
C HIS A 352 51.70 -4.63 17.30
N ILE A 353 50.42 -4.78 17.67
CA ILE A 353 49.90 -5.98 18.33
C ILE A 353 50.14 -7.22 17.46
N GLY A 354 49.99 -7.09 16.15
CA GLY A 354 50.21 -8.18 15.20
C GLY A 354 51.62 -8.77 15.18
N ASN A 355 52.64 -8.03 15.63
CA ASN A 355 54.02 -8.51 15.68
C ASN A 355 54.38 -9.20 17.02
N ILE A 356 53.53 -9.04 18.05
CA ILE A 356 53.77 -9.62 19.39
C ILE A 356 53.96 -11.15 19.33
N PRO A 357 53.15 -11.93 18.60
CA PRO A 357 53.36 -13.37 18.53
C PRO A 357 54.74 -13.75 17.98
N GLY A 358 55.24 -13.02 16.98
CA GLY A 358 56.59 -13.22 16.44
C GLY A 358 57.68 -12.95 17.48
N ASP A 359 57.58 -11.84 18.23
CA ASP A 359 58.53 -11.49 19.28
C ASP A 359 58.52 -12.50 20.44
N MET A 360 57.34 -13.06 20.75
CA MET A 360 57.19 -14.14 21.71
C MET A 360 57.84 -15.45 21.25
N TYR A 361 57.68 -15.84 19.98
CA TYR A 361 58.38 -17.01 19.43
C TYR A 361 59.89 -16.85 19.50
N LEU A 362 60.40 -15.66 19.15
CA LEU A 362 61.81 -15.36 19.24
C LEU A 362 62.33 -15.53 20.67
N ALA A 363 61.66 -14.92 21.66
CA ALA A 363 62.05 -15.03 23.07
C ALA A 363 61.98 -16.47 23.62
N LEU A 364 60.98 -17.26 23.21
CA LEU A 364 60.80 -18.64 23.67
C LEU A 364 61.83 -19.61 23.06
N ILE A 365 62.12 -19.47 21.77
CA ILE A 365 63.12 -20.32 21.08
C ILE A 365 64.53 -19.98 21.56
N GLU A 366 64.84 -18.69 21.74
CA GLU A 366 66.11 -18.22 22.31
C GLU A 366 66.23 -18.46 23.83
N LYS A 367 65.12 -18.83 24.49
CA LYS A 367 65.01 -18.99 25.96
C LYS A 367 65.38 -17.72 26.73
N ASP A 368 65.11 -16.54 26.17
CA ASP A 368 65.36 -15.24 26.79
C ASP A 368 64.20 -14.82 27.71
N LYS A 369 64.41 -15.01 29.02
CA LYS A 369 63.44 -14.65 30.06
C LYS A 369 63.14 -13.16 30.12
N HIS A 370 64.14 -12.30 29.91
CA HIS A 370 63.96 -10.85 30.03
C HIS A 370 63.12 -10.31 28.86
N LYS A 371 63.46 -10.74 27.64
CA LYS A 371 62.72 -10.40 26.43
C LYS A 371 61.28 -10.91 26.47
N PHE A 372 61.04 -12.09 27.03
CA PHE A 372 59.68 -12.62 27.22
C PHE A 372 58.83 -11.71 28.11
N TRP A 373 59.28 -11.41 29.33
CA TRP A 373 58.49 -10.58 30.26
C TRP A 373 58.31 -9.15 29.77
N HIS A 374 59.33 -8.56 29.15
CA HIS A 374 59.22 -7.24 28.53
C HIS A 374 58.16 -7.22 27.42
N THR A 375 58.18 -8.22 26.52
CA THR A 375 57.19 -8.35 25.45
C THR A 375 55.79 -8.61 26.01
N PHE A 376 55.67 -9.40 27.08
CA PHE A 376 54.39 -9.70 27.74
C PHE A 376 53.75 -8.46 28.36
N ILE A 377 54.51 -7.68 29.13
CA ILE A 377 54.00 -6.46 29.77
C ILE A 377 53.58 -5.44 28.71
N ASN A 378 54.41 -5.22 27.69
CA ASN A 378 54.07 -4.32 26.58
C ASN A 378 52.82 -4.81 25.84
N ALA A 379 52.69 -6.12 25.62
CA ALA A 379 51.49 -6.69 25.03
C ALA A 379 50.24 -6.36 25.85
N VAL A 380 50.26 -6.59 27.17
CA VAL A 380 49.14 -6.28 28.06
C VAL A 380 48.76 -4.80 27.98
N LEU A 381 49.73 -3.89 28.07
CA LEU A 381 49.49 -2.45 27.99
C LEU A 381 48.86 -2.05 26.65
N MET A 382 49.34 -2.63 25.55
CA MET A 382 48.81 -2.37 24.21
C MET A 382 47.40 -2.92 24.02
N TYR A 383 47.09 -4.11 24.57
CA TYR A 383 45.73 -4.65 24.55
C TYR A 383 44.77 -3.78 25.37
N VAL A 384 45.18 -3.30 26.55
CA VAL A 384 44.38 -2.35 27.34
C VAL A 384 44.12 -1.05 26.56
N ALA A 385 45.15 -0.48 25.94
CA ALA A 385 45.02 0.71 25.10
C ALA A 385 44.11 0.47 23.89
N LYS A 386 44.18 -0.72 23.26
CA LYS A 386 43.33 -1.13 22.14
C LYS A 386 41.86 -1.22 22.58
N CYS A 387 41.58 -1.85 23.71
CA CYS A 387 40.24 -1.94 24.28
C CYS A 387 39.67 -0.55 24.58
N GLY A 388 40.45 0.33 25.21
CA GLY A 388 40.05 1.72 25.46
C GLY A 388 39.76 2.50 24.18
N THR A 389 40.61 2.35 23.15
CA THR A 389 40.42 3.01 21.85
C THR A 389 39.15 2.51 21.15
N LEU A 390 38.87 1.21 21.17
CA LEU A 390 37.63 0.65 20.61
C LEU A 390 36.37 1.18 21.33
N ALA A 391 36.41 1.28 22.67
CA ALA A 391 35.32 1.86 23.44
C ALA A 391 35.08 3.34 23.08
N LEU A 392 36.15 4.11 22.87
CA LEU A 392 36.07 5.52 22.46
C LEU A 392 35.53 5.68 21.03
N ILE A 393 35.89 4.81 20.09
CA ILE A 393 35.30 4.78 18.75
C ILE A 393 33.80 4.57 18.83
N ASN A 394 33.36 3.58 19.61
CA ASN A 394 31.94 3.28 19.78
C ASN A 394 31.19 4.46 20.41
N LEU A 395 31.74 5.09 21.45
CA LEU A 395 31.16 6.27 22.09
C LEU A 395 31.03 7.44 21.11
N ALA A 396 32.10 7.75 20.36
CA ALA A 396 32.10 8.82 19.36
C ALA A 396 31.10 8.54 18.23
N ALA A 397 30.96 7.29 17.81
CA ALA A 397 29.98 6.88 16.81
C ALA A 397 28.53 7.03 17.31
N TRP A 398 28.25 6.77 18.58
CA TRP A 398 26.92 7.03 19.17
C TRP A 398 26.59 8.53 19.24
N PHE A 399 27.58 9.39 19.53
CA PHE A 399 27.38 10.84 19.44
C PHE A 399 27.15 11.31 18.00
N LEU A 400 27.86 10.72 17.03
CA LEU A 400 27.63 10.97 15.61
C LEU A 400 26.21 10.57 15.18
N TYR A 401 25.72 9.41 15.64
CA TYR A 401 24.35 8.96 15.43
C TYR A 401 23.32 9.99 15.91
N ILE A 402 23.48 10.51 17.13
CA ILE A 402 22.57 11.52 17.70
C ILE A 402 22.58 12.78 16.84
N ALA A 403 23.77 13.24 16.43
CA ALA A 403 23.91 14.41 15.57
C ALA A 403 23.21 14.22 14.22
N TYR A 404 23.41 13.08 13.55
CA TYR A 404 22.74 12.73 12.30
C TYR A 404 21.22 12.68 12.45
N ARG A 405 20.72 11.98 13.48
CA ARG A 405 19.28 11.86 13.72
C ARG A 405 18.64 13.22 13.98
N ARG A 406 19.26 14.06 14.81
CA ARG A 406 18.81 15.42 15.07
C ARG A 406 18.68 16.24 13.79
N ASN A 407 19.75 16.25 12.97
CA ASN A 407 19.80 17.02 11.74
C ASN A 407 18.74 16.58 10.73
N LEU A 408 18.64 15.27 10.48
CA LEU A 408 17.74 14.72 9.47
C LEU A 408 16.26 14.83 9.88
N VAL A 409 15.94 14.56 11.16
CA VAL A 409 14.56 14.68 11.66
C VAL A 409 14.08 16.13 11.64
N TYR A 410 14.87 17.10 12.10
CA TYR A 410 14.45 18.50 12.08
C TYR A 410 14.27 19.03 10.66
N LEU A 411 15.17 18.68 9.74
CA LEU A 411 15.02 19.03 8.34
C LEU A 411 13.71 18.47 7.76
N LEU A 412 13.46 17.18 7.98
CA LEU A 412 12.28 16.51 7.44
C LEU A 412 10.99 16.98 8.09
N HIS A 413 10.97 17.28 9.39
CA HIS A 413 9.82 17.91 10.04
C HIS A 413 9.52 19.28 9.41
N ASN A 414 10.53 20.13 9.24
CA ASN A 414 10.35 21.44 8.63
C ASN A 414 9.78 21.32 7.22
N ARG A 415 10.23 20.35 6.42
CA ARG A 415 9.70 20.11 5.07
C ARG A 415 8.31 19.49 5.06
N TYR A 416 8.05 18.51 5.94
CA TYR A 416 6.79 17.79 6.01
C TYR A 416 5.62 18.67 6.44
N PHE A 417 5.86 19.60 7.37
CA PHE A 417 4.82 20.53 7.86
C PHE A 417 4.73 21.83 7.04
N ARG A 418 5.70 22.13 6.18
CA ARG A 418 5.64 23.29 5.27
C ARG A 418 4.67 23.04 4.12
N ASN A 419 4.02 24.10 3.64
CA ASN A 419 3.15 24.09 2.45
C ASN A 419 2.09 22.97 2.41
N ASN A 420 1.61 22.51 3.57
CA ASN A 420 0.64 21.43 3.71
C ASN A 420 1.09 20.09 3.05
N VAL A 421 2.40 19.81 2.97
CA VAL A 421 2.94 18.56 2.40
C VAL A 421 2.33 17.34 3.08
N TYR A 422 2.22 17.35 4.41
CA TYR A 422 1.58 16.28 5.17
C TYR A 422 0.13 16.00 4.73
N TYR A 423 -0.66 17.05 4.42
CA TYR A 423 -2.03 16.87 3.94
C TYR A 423 -2.04 16.31 2.52
N ARG A 424 -1.18 16.83 1.64
CA ARG A 424 -1.11 16.36 0.26
C ARG A 424 -0.73 14.88 0.18
N LEU A 425 0.25 14.48 0.98
CA LEU A 425 0.75 13.11 1.03
C LEU A 425 -0.29 12.12 1.56
N ASN A 426 -1.00 12.47 2.63
CA ASN A 426 -1.93 11.56 3.28
C ASN A 426 -3.35 11.58 2.70
N CYS A 427 -3.78 12.70 2.09
CA CYS A 427 -5.19 12.91 1.72
C CYS A 427 -5.43 13.22 0.24
N VAL A 428 -4.42 13.65 -0.53
CA VAL A 428 -4.62 14.12 -1.92
C VAL A 428 -4.03 13.14 -2.92
N ASN A 429 -2.71 12.99 -2.90
CA ASN A 429 -1.99 12.07 -3.76
C ASN A 429 -0.69 11.70 -3.05
N SER A 430 -0.57 10.44 -2.69
CA SER A 430 0.63 9.92 -2.04
C SER A 430 1.79 9.71 -3.01
N GLU A 431 1.55 9.76 -4.33
CA GLU A 431 2.52 9.40 -5.38
C GLU A 431 3.29 8.11 -5.07
N GLY A 432 2.61 7.16 -4.41
CA GLY A 432 3.19 5.88 -4.05
C GLY A 432 4.00 5.82 -2.78
N ILE A 433 4.07 6.91 -2.03
CA ILE A 433 4.69 6.93 -0.71
C ILE A 433 3.71 6.32 0.28
N ASP A 434 4.05 5.12 0.75
CA ASP A 434 3.39 4.44 1.85
C ASP A 434 4.05 4.75 3.21
N ASN A 435 3.23 4.73 4.27
CA ASN A 435 3.61 4.84 5.69
C ASN A 435 4.63 5.97 5.96
N PRO A 436 4.29 7.25 5.69
CA PRO A 436 5.22 8.36 5.90
C PRO A 436 5.65 8.53 7.37
N ASP A 437 4.79 8.14 8.30
CA ASP A 437 5.07 8.06 9.74
C ASP A 437 6.19 7.06 10.05
N GLN A 438 6.16 5.86 9.44
CA GLN A 438 7.23 4.87 9.58
C GLN A 438 8.55 5.40 9.00
N ARG A 439 8.49 6.09 7.86
CA ARG A 439 9.68 6.69 7.23
C ARG A 439 10.31 7.78 8.10
N LEU A 440 9.49 8.65 8.70
CA LEU A 440 9.94 9.73 9.58
C LEU A 440 10.46 9.24 10.95
N THR A 441 10.03 8.07 11.42
CA THR A 441 10.35 7.59 12.77
C THR A 441 11.38 6.47 12.79
N GLN A 442 11.13 5.37 12.09
CA GLN A 442 11.94 4.14 12.15
C GLN A 442 13.03 4.11 11.08
N ASP A 443 12.71 4.51 9.84
CA ASP A 443 13.67 4.43 8.74
C ASP A 443 14.86 5.36 8.92
N ILE A 444 14.59 6.61 9.32
CA ILE A 444 15.64 7.60 9.65
C ILE A 444 16.52 7.09 10.79
N GLU A 445 15.92 6.50 11.82
CA GLU A 445 16.64 5.95 12.96
C GLU A 445 17.64 4.87 12.50
N LYS A 446 17.15 3.87 11.74
CA LYS A 446 17.95 2.77 11.21
C LYS A 446 19.09 3.26 10.32
N ILE A 447 18.81 4.21 9.42
CA ILE A 447 19.82 4.81 8.53
C ILE A 447 20.90 5.53 9.33
N CYS A 448 20.51 6.42 10.24
CA CYS A 448 21.47 7.19 11.04
C CYS A 448 22.34 6.29 11.91
N ASN A 449 21.75 5.24 12.51
CA ASN A 449 22.47 4.32 13.37
C ASN A 449 23.51 3.54 12.56
N LEU A 450 23.10 2.92 11.44
CA LEU A 450 24.02 2.13 10.60
C LEU A 450 25.13 3.00 10.01
N LEU A 451 24.79 4.21 9.51
CA LEU A 451 25.77 5.14 8.96
C LEU A 451 26.83 5.50 10.00
N ALA A 452 26.41 5.93 11.19
CA ALA A 452 27.33 6.42 12.21
C ALA A 452 28.15 5.31 12.86
N THR A 453 27.54 4.17 13.19
CA THR A 453 28.18 3.11 13.99
C THR A 453 28.94 2.08 13.17
N THR A 454 28.52 1.83 11.93
CA THR A 454 29.07 0.73 11.12
C THR A 454 29.78 1.23 9.87
N ILE A 455 29.16 2.14 9.10
CA ILE A 455 29.67 2.54 7.78
C ILE A 455 30.82 3.54 7.90
N ILE A 456 30.64 4.65 8.62
CA ILE A 456 31.62 5.73 8.72
C ILE A 456 32.97 5.26 9.30
N PRO A 457 33.03 4.52 10.42
CA PRO A 457 34.30 4.06 11.00
C PRO A 457 35.12 3.16 10.05
N VAL A 458 34.45 2.42 9.17
CA VAL A 458 35.12 1.50 8.23
C VAL A 458 35.49 2.21 6.93
N THR A 459 34.57 2.99 6.36
CA THR A 459 34.71 3.60 5.02
C THR A 459 35.97 4.46 4.89
N PHE A 460 36.26 5.28 5.90
CA PHE A 460 37.42 6.16 5.86
C PHE A 460 38.73 5.45 6.13
N ALA A 461 38.73 4.37 6.91
CA ALA A 461 39.97 3.66 7.28
C ALA A 461 40.37 2.59 6.25
N ALA A 462 39.39 1.89 5.65
CA ALA A 462 39.63 0.72 4.82
C ALA A 462 40.60 0.96 3.64
N PRO A 463 40.51 2.07 2.86
CA PRO A 463 41.45 2.30 1.75
C PRO A 463 42.91 2.42 2.22
N PHE A 464 43.14 3.10 3.35
CA PHE A 464 44.50 3.28 3.89
C PHE A 464 45.06 1.99 4.47
N VAL A 465 44.22 1.24 5.19
CA VAL A 465 44.60 -0.06 5.76
C VAL A 465 44.93 -1.04 4.63
N ILE A 466 44.03 -1.21 3.66
CA ILE A 466 44.25 -2.09 2.50
C ILE A 466 45.51 -1.67 1.73
N GLY A 467 45.71 -0.38 1.48
CA GLY A 467 46.90 0.12 0.79
C GLY A 467 48.20 -0.21 1.54
N TYR A 468 48.23 0.02 2.85
CA TYR A 468 49.41 -0.25 3.69
C TYR A 468 49.74 -1.75 3.75
N TYR A 469 48.76 -2.62 3.97
CA TYR A 469 48.98 -4.06 4.05
C TYR A 469 49.20 -4.71 2.68
N THR A 470 48.67 -4.12 1.60
CA THR A 470 49.05 -4.49 0.22
C THR A 470 50.53 -4.21 -0.02
N TRP A 471 51.02 -3.03 0.37
CA TRP A 471 52.44 -2.68 0.26
C TRP A 471 53.34 -3.62 1.09
N LYS A 472 52.95 -3.93 2.33
CA LYS A 472 53.67 -4.92 3.15
C LYS A 472 53.70 -6.29 2.50
N THR A 473 52.57 -6.76 1.99
CA THR A 473 52.46 -8.06 1.30
C THR A 473 53.33 -8.10 0.05
N TRP A 474 53.37 -7.02 -0.71
CA TRP A 474 54.27 -6.89 -1.86
C TRP A 474 55.74 -7.02 -1.45
N LYS A 475 56.13 -6.39 -0.35
CA LYS A 475 57.52 -6.45 0.15
C LYS A 475 57.93 -7.85 0.64
N THR A 476 56.99 -8.64 1.17
CA THR A 476 57.30 -9.94 1.78
C THR A 476 57.05 -11.15 0.86
N ALA A 477 55.99 -11.13 0.05
CA ALA A 477 55.60 -12.23 -0.85
C ALA A 477 55.66 -11.86 -2.35
N GLY A 478 55.99 -10.62 -2.69
CA GLY A 478 56.05 -10.15 -4.08
C GLY A 478 54.68 -10.02 -4.76
N ALA A 479 54.70 -9.84 -6.08
CA ALA A 479 53.50 -9.61 -6.88
C ALA A 479 52.51 -10.78 -6.85
N LEU A 480 53.02 -12.03 -6.83
CA LEU A 480 52.19 -13.23 -6.81
C LEU A 480 51.37 -13.35 -5.51
N GLY A 481 51.96 -13.03 -4.35
CA GLY A 481 51.25 -13.03 -3.07
C GLY A 481 50.11 -12.02 -3.03
N VAL A 482 50.33 -10.81 -3.54
CA VAL A 482 49.26 -9.80 -3.69
C VAL A 482 48.18 -10.29 -4.66
N GLY A 483 48.58 -10.90 -5.79
CA GLY A 483 47.65 -11.46 -6.77
C GLY A 483 46.69 -12.49 -6.16
N PHE A 484 47.18 -13.41 -5.33
CA PHE A 484 46.33 -14.42 -4.67
C PHE A 484 45.26 -13.79 -3.78
N VAL A 485 45.62 -12.78 -2.97
CA VAL A 485 44.65 -12.10 -2.09
C VAL A 485 43.59 -11.34 -2.89
N TYR A 486 43.99 -10.63 -3.94
CA TYR A 486 43.06 -9.85 -4.76
C TYR A 486 42.13 -10.74 -5.59
N VAL A 487 42.61 -11.86 -6.12
CA VAL A 487 41.77 -12.86 -6.80
C VAL A 487 40.77 -13.47 -5.83
N PHE A 488 41.21 -13.82 -4.61
CA PHE A 488 40.31 -14.31 -3.56
C PHE A 488 39.20 -13.29 -3.25
N PHE A 489 39.56 -12.02 -3.05
CA PHE A 489 38.60 -10.94 -2.83
C PHE A 489 37.62 -10.75 -4.00
N LEU A 490 38.09 -10.82 -5.24
CA LEU A 490 37.25 -10.70 -6.43
C LEU A 490 36.18 -11.80 -6.47
N VAL A 491 36.57 -13.05 -6.22
CA VAL A 491 35.64 -14.20 -6.15
C VAL A 491 34.63 -14.00 -5.02
N GLY A 492 35.10 -13.60 -3.83
CA GLY A 492 34.25 -13.32 -2.67
C GLY A 492 33.20 -12.25 -2.94
N THR A 493 33.61 -11.15 -3.58
CA THR A 493 32.74 -10.03 -3.93
C THR A 493 31.66 -10.42 -4.94
N ILE A 494 32.02 -11.17 -5.99
CA ILE A 494 31.08 -11.60 -7.03
C ILE A 494 29.99 -12.49 -6.42
N ALA A 495 30.39 -13.50 -5.64
CA ALA A 495 29.44 -14.41 -5.02
C ALA A 495 28.58 -13.73 -3.96
N ASN A 496 29.16 -12.83 -3.15
CA ASN A 496 28.41 -12.06 -2.17
C ASN A 496 27.31 -11.22 -2.85
N ARG A 497 27.61 -10.59 -3.99
CA ARG A 497 26.62 -9.83 -4.76
C ARG A 497 25.38 -10.66 -5.13
N PHE A 498 25.56 -11.91 -5.56
CA PHE A 498 24.43 -12.77 -5.94
C PHE A 498 23.57 -13.18 -4.74
N LEU A 499 24.17 -13.32 -3.55
CA LEU A 499 23.48 -13.70 -2.31
C LEU A 499 22.77 -12.51 -1.64
N VAL A 500 23.32 -11.31 -1.73
CA VAL A 500 22.75 -10.10 -1.12
C VAL A 500 21.47 -9.67 -1.81
N ILE A 501 21.43 -9.67 -3.15
CA ILE A 501 20.27 -9.19 -3.93
C ILE A 501 18.92 -9.80 -3.46
N PRO A 502 18.75 -11.13 -3.34
CA PRO A 502 17.50 -11.70 -2.86
C PRO A 502 17.20 -11.32 -1.40
N LEU A 503 18.22 -11.29 -0.53
CA LEU A 503 18.08 -10.92 0.88
C LEU A 503 17.55 -9.50 1.06
N THR A 504 18.08 -8.53 0.30
CA THR A 504 17.61 -7.13 0.35
C THR A 504 16.14 -7.00 -0.05
N LYS A 505 15.70 -7.75 -1.07
CA LYS A 505 14.30 -7.76 -1.52
C LYS A 505 13.38 -8.34 -0.45
N TRP A 506 13.78 -9.43 0.21
CA TRP A 506 12.99 -10.03 1.27
C TRP A 506 12.93 -9.17 2.53
N SER A 507 14.05 -8.56 2.93
CA SER A 507 14.11 -7.60 4.02
C SER A 507 13.15 -6.42 3.79
N ALA A 508 13.16 -5.81 2.60
CA ALA A 508 12.23 -4.73 2.27
C ALA A 508 10.75 -5.17 2.32
N ARG A 509 10.45 -6.41 1.92
CA ARG A 509 9.08 -6.97 1.98
C ARG A 509 8.63 -7.22 3.42
N VAL A 510 9.54 -7.64 4.30
CA VAL A 510 9.27 -7.81 5.75
C VAL A 510 8.95 -6.45 6.35
N GLU A 511 9.79 -5.43 6.13
CA GLU A 511 9.60 -4.07 6.67
C GLU A 511 8.25 -3.46 6.25
N LYS A 512 7.83 -3.69 5.00
CA LYS A 512 6.50 -3.25 4.53
C LYS A 512 5.37 -3.96 5.27
N SER A 513 5.45 -5.29 5.40
CA SER A 513 4.44 -6.07 6.11
C SER A 513 4.37 -5.77 7.60
N GLU A 514 5.49 -5.42 8.21
CA GLU A 514 5.55 -4.98 9.61
C GLU A 514 4.88 -3.61 9.78
N GLY A 515 5.06 -2.70 8.81
CA GLY A 515 4.30 -1.46 8.71
C GLY A 515 2.79 -1.69 8.58
N ASP A 516 2.37 -2.58 7.67
CA ASP A 516 0.96 -2.94 7.49
C ASP A 516 0.34 -3.54 8.77
N PHE A 517 1.09 -4.40 9.47
CA PHE A 517 0.67 -5.01 10.74
C PHE A 517 0.53 -3.97 11.86
N ARG A 518 1.51 -3.06 11.98
CA ARG A 518 1.43 -1.94 12.93
C ARG A 518 0.23 -1.04 12.63
N TYR A 519 0.02 -0.71 11.35
CA TYR A 519 -1.10 0.11 10.92
C TYR A 519 -2.44 -0.54 11.29
N LYS A 520 -2.61 -1.85 11.07
CA LYS A 520 -3.81 -2.57 11.51
C LYS A 520 -4.07 -2.37 13.02
N HIS A 521 -3.06 -2.53 13.86
CA HIS A 521 -3.21 -2.32 15.29
C HIS A 521 -3.49 -0.86 15.68
N VAL A 522 -2.95 0.12 14.96
CA VAL A 522 -3.32 1.54 15.15
C VAL A 522 -4.80 1.76 14.86
N THR A 523 -5.33 1.18 13.78
CA THR A 523 -6.76 1.30 13.45
C THR A 523 -7.67 0.64 14.50
N VAL A 524 -7.29 -0.51 15.05
CA VAL A 524 -8.04 -1.16 16.14
C VAL A 524 -8.04 -0.27 17.38
N ARG A 525 -6.89 0.31 17.74
CA ARG A 525 -6.79 1.23 18.88
C ARG A 525 -7.68 2.46 18.71
N GLU A 526 -7.61 3.11 17.55
CA GLU A 526 -8.37 4.35 17.27
C GLU A 526 -9.88 4.14 17.16
N ASN A 527 -10.33 2.91 16.87
CA ASN A 527 -11.73 2.57 16.64
C ASN A 527 -12.23 1.48 17.61
N ALA A 528 -11.57 1.32 18.76
CA ALA A 528 -11.85 0.22 19.70
C ALA A 528 -13.31 0.20 20.17
N GLU A 529 -13.86 1.37 20.53
CA GLU A 529 -15.26 1.50 20.95
C GLU A 529 -16.24 1.16 19.81
N SER A 530 -16.00 1.66 18.59
CA SER A 530 -16.84 1.32 17.44
C SER A 530 -16.77 -0.17 17.12
N SER A 531 -15.57 -0.77 17.19
CA SER A 531 -15.36 -2.20 16.95
C SER A 531 -16.10 -3.08 17.95
N ILE A 532 -16.08 -2.74 19.24
CA ILE A 532 -16.77 -3.55 20.27
C ILE A 532 -18.29 -3.41 20.17
N LEU A 533 -18.81 -2.25 19.76
CA LEU A 533 -20.24 -2.04 19.52
C LEU A 533 -20.78 -2.94 18.39
N TYR A 534 -19.93 -3.30 17.42
CA TYR A 534 -20.25 -4.30 16.39
C TYR A 534 -20.01 -5.76 16.82
N ASN A 535 -19.54 -6.01 18.06
CA ASN A 535 -19.05 -7.32 18.51
C ASN A 535 -18.03 -7.93 17.53
N ALA A 536 -17.13 -7.09 17.03
CA ALA A 536 -16.18 -7.45 15.98
C ALA A 536 -14.89 -8.13 16.52
N GLU A 537 -14.81 -8.53 17.78
CA GLU A 537 -13.56 -9.03 18.40
C GLU A 537 -13.00 -10.26 17.68
N LYS A 538 -13.87 -11.20 17.29
CA LYS A 538 -13.46 -12.38 16.52
C LYS A 538 -13.00 -12.02 15.12
N PHE A 539 -13.68 -11.08 14.46
CA PHE A 539 -13.32 -10.61 13.13
C PHE A 539 -11.96 -9.90 13.17
N GLU A 540 -11.79 -8.97 14.10
CA GLU A 540 -10.54 -8.23 14.29
C GLU A 540 -9.37 -9.15 14.63
N ASN A 541 -9.57 -10.14 15.51
CA ASN A 541 -8.57 -11.15 15.82
C ASN A 541 -8.17 -11.94 14.56
N ASN A 542 -9.15 -12.46 13.80
CA ASN A 542 -8.88 -13.22 12.59
C ASN A 542 -8.14 -12.39 11.52
N GLU A 543 -8.54 -11.13 11.33
CA GLU A 543 -7.87 -10.24 10.38
C GLU A 543 -6.46 -9.84 10.82
N CYS A 544 -6.24 -9.60 12.12
CA CYS A 544 -4.90 -9.35 12.66
C CYS A 544 -3.99 -10.58 12.48
N ASN A 545 -4.48 -11.78 12.79
CA ASN A 545 -3.75 -13.03 12.57
C ASN A 545 -3.45 -13.25 11.09
N ARG A 546 -4.41 -12.97 10.20
CA ARG A 546 -4.20 -13.08 8.74
C ARG A 546 -3.07 -12.16 8.26
N ILE A 547 -3.02 -10.91 8.72
CA ILE A 547 -1.94 -9.97 8.37
C ILE A 547 -0.60 -10.44 8.98
N PHE A 548 -0.63 -10.95 10.21
CA PHE A 548 0.55 -11.49 10.88
C PHE A 548 1.09 -12.75 10.17
N ASP A 549 0.25 -13.66 9.68
CA ASP A 549 0.68 -14.84 8.93
C ASP A 549 1.39 -14.47 7.63
N VAL A 550 0.93 -13.40 6.95
CA VAL A 550 1.63 -12.82 5.79
C VAL A 550 3.01 -12.31 6.18
N LEU A 551 3.13 -11.61 7.31
CA LEU A 551 4.41 -11.15 7.85
C LEU A 551 5.32 -12.34 8.18
N LEU A 552 4.81 -13.36 8.87
CA LEU A 552 5.56 -14.56 9.24
C LEU A 552 6.10 -15.30 8.02
N ARG A 553 5.30 -15.49 6.96
CA ARG A 553 5.76 -16.14 5.72
C ARG A 553 6.91 -15.37 5.08
N LYS A 554 6.83 -14.04 5.05
CA LYS A 554 7.90 -13.18 4.51
C LYS A 554 9.14 -13.20 5.40
N GLN A 555 8.98 -13.18 6.72
CA GLN A 555 10.09 -13.30 7.68
C GLN A 555 10.78 -14.65 7.54
N PHE A 556 10.02 -15.73 7.42
CA PHE A 556 10.54 -17.07 7.19
C PHE A 556 11.36 -17.13 5.89
N GLN A 557 10.81 -16.60 4.78
CA GLN A 557 11.56 -16.54 3.52
C GLN A 557 12.83 -15.69 3.64
N ASN A 558 12.79 -14.57 4.37
CA ASN A 558 13.96 -13.75 4.64
C ASN A 558 15.04 -14.53 5.44
N ILE A 559 14.65 -15.32 6.45
CA ILE A 559 15.54 -16.17 7.24
C ILE A 559 16.15 -17.28 6.38
N VAL A 560 15.35 -17.95 5.54
CA VAL A 560 15.84 -19.00 4.63
C VAL A 560 16.88 -18.45 3.67
N TRP A 561 16.67 -17.24 3.13
CA TRP A 561 17.65 -16.58 2.26
C TRP A 561 18.86 -16.02 3.01
N ARG A 562 18.79 -15.89 4.33
CA ARG A 562 19.92 -15.47 5.16
C ARG A 562 20.95 -16.57 5.34
N LEU A 563 20.52 -17.82 5.48
CA LEU A 563 21.41 -18.99 5.66
C LEU A 563 22.55 -19.09 4.63
N PRO A 564 22.31 -19.04 3.31
CA PRO A 564 23.39 -19.13 2.33
C PRO A 564 24.33 -17.91 2.38
N ALA A 565 23.84 -16.73 2.74
CA ALA A 565 24.66 -15.54 2.91
C ALA A 565 25.59 -15.66 4.13
N ASP A 566 25.05 -16.09 5.28
CA ASP A 566 25.82 -16.29 6.51
C ASP A 566 26.88 -17.39 6.34
N PHE A 567 26.52 -18.49 5.65
CA PHE A 567 27.47 -19.55 5.31
C PHE A 567 28.62 -19.02 4.44
N TRP A 568 28.30 -18.24 3.40
CA TRP A 568 29.30 -17.67 2.50
C TRP A 568 30.26 -16.72 3.21
N GLN A 569 29.73 -15.88 4.11
CA GLN A 569 30.53 -14.98 4.92
C GLN A 569 31.52 -15.75 5.80
N GLN A 570 31.04 -16.74 6.55
CA GLN A 570 31.91 -17.58 7.41
C GLN A 570 32.94 -18.36 6.58
N PHE A 571 32.55 -18.89 5.42
CA PHE A 571 33.48 -19.58 4.53
C PHE A 571 34.66 -18.66 4.14
N PHE A 572 34.40 -17.41 3.77
CA PHE A 572 35.46 -16.45 3.41
C PHE A 572 36.37 -16.09 4.58
N ASP A 573 35.80 -15.88 5.77
CA ASP A 573 36.57 -15.55 6.98
C ASP A 573 37.56 -16.67 7.36
N TYR A 574 37.08 -17.92 7.42
CA TYR A 574 37.92 -19.04 7.80
C TYR A 574 38.89 -19.47 6.69
N PHE A 575 38.46 -19.45 5.43
CA PHE A 575 39.32 -19.84 4.30
C PHE A 575 40.44 -18.82 4.05
N GLY A 576 40.19 -17.54 4.39
CA GLY A 576 41.22 -16.50 4.38
C GLY A 576 42.44 -16.85 5.26
N GLY A 577 42.20 -17.51 6.40
CA GLY A 577 43.26 -18.02 7.26
C GLY A 577 44.13 -19.09 6.56
N ILE A 578 43.49 -20.02 5.82
CA ILE A 578 44.19 -21.06 5.06
C ILE A 578 45.00 -20.45 3.91
N LEU A 579 44.42 -19.47 3.21
CA LEU A 579 45.09 -18.75 2.11
C LEU A 579 46.40 -18.12 2.56
N SER A 580 46.49 -17.64 3.81
CA SER A 580 47.71 -17.05 4.35
C SER A 580 48.90 -18.02 4.37
N TYR A 581 48.67 -19.33 4.56
CA TYR A 581 49.73 -20.34 4.52
C TYR A 581 50.17 -20.62 3.08
N VAL A 582 49.24 -20.62 2.13
CA VAL A 582 49.56 -20.77 0.70
C VAL A 582 50.43 -19.61 0.21
N ILE A 583 50.16 -18.38 0.66
CA ILE A 583 50.99 -17.21 0.31
C ILE A 583 52.40 -17.34 0.90
N GLN A 584 52.54 -17.89 2.10
CA GLN A 584 53.84 -18.10 2.76
C GLN A 584 54.70 -19.19 2.10
N TYR A 585 54.08 -20.15 1.41
CA TYR A 585 54.81 -21.18 0.67
C TYR A 585 55.77 -20.58 -0.38
N LEU A 586 55.36 -19.49 -1.04
CA LEU A 586 56.15 -18.87 -2.11
C LEU A 586 57.52 -18.34 -1.64
N PRO A 587 57.62 -17.38 -0.70
CA PRO A 587 58.92 -16.83 -0.31
C PRO A 587 59.81 -17.84 0.44
N ILE A 588 59.21 -18.83 1.12
CA ILE A 588 59.95 -19.81 1.92
C ILE A 588 60.49 -20.95 1.06
N ILE A 589 59.63 -21.61 0.27
CA ILE A 589 59.99 -22.84 -0.44
C ILE A 589 60.37 -22.57 -1.90
N VAL A 590 59.69 -21.64 -2.57
CA VAL A 590 59.91 -21.40 -4.02
C VAL A 590 61.04 -20.41 -4.26
N LEU A 591 61.08 -19.31 -3.51
CA LEU A 591 62.07 -18.25 -3.71
C LEU A 591 63.33 -18.38 -2.81
N GLY A 592 63.29 -19.22 -1.77
CA GLY A 592 64.42 -19.41 -0.84
C GLY A 592 64.86 -18.12 -0.12
N THR A 593 63.99 -17.11 -0.02
CA THR A 593 64.37 -15.75 0.39
C THR A 593 64.86 -15.67 1.84
N TYR A 594 64.59 -16.69 2.66
CA TYR A 594 64.87 -16.70 4.10
C TYR A 594 65.86 -17.80 4.53
N ASP A 595 66.54 -18.47 3.60
CA ASP A 595 67.45 -19.60 3.89
C ASP A 595 68.65 -19.21 4.77
N SER A 596 68.99 -17.91 4.82
CA SER A 596 70.09 -17.38 5.63
C SER A 596 69.70 -17.03 7.07
N LYS A 597 68.43 -17.14 7.46
CA LYS A 597 67.94 -16.75 8.80
C LYS A 597 68.06 -17.91 9.80
N SER A 598 68.27 -17.58 11.08
CA SER A 598 68.23 -18.60 12.13
C SER A 598 66.82 -19.19 12.32
N PRO A 599 66.65 -20.39 12.90
CA PRO A 599 65.33 -20.97 13.13
C PRO A 599 64.40 -20.09 13.99
N ALA A 600 64.96 -19.31 14.92
CA ALA A 600 64.21 -18.39 15.77
C ALA A 600 63.72 -17.15 14.99
N GLU A 601 64.60 -16.53 14.19
CA GLU A 601 64.25 -15.40 13.32
C GLU A 601 63.30 -15.79 12.17
N LEU A 602 63.45 -17.01 11.66
CA LEU A 602 62.54 -17.57 10.66
C LEU A 602 61.13 -17.73 11.26
N SER A 603 61.01 -18.25 12.48
CA SER A 603 59.73 -18.39 13.19
C SER A 603 59.05 -17.04 13.46
N GLN A 604 59.82 -16.02 13.87
CA GLN A 604 59.31 -14.65 14.01
C GLN A 604 58.82 -14.10 12.66
N THR A 605 59.59 -14.29 11.59
CA THR A 605 59.26 -13.80 10.24
C THR A 605 57.98 -14.47 9.71
N ILE A 606 57.84 -15.79 9.90
CA ILE A 606 56.64 -16.55 9.54
C ILE A 606 55.42 -15.99 10.27
N SER A 607 55.52 -15.79 11.58
CA SER A 607 54.41 -15.26 12.38
C SER A 607 54.00 -13.85 11.96
N ASN A 608 54.96 -12.94 11.77
CA ASN A 608 54.68 -11.56 11.35
C ASN A 608 54.09 -11.51 9.93
N ASN A 609 54.59 -12.32 9.01
CA ASN A 609 54.06 -12.40 7.64
C ASN A 609 52.63 -13.00 7.63
N ALA A 610 52.38 -14.05 8.43
CA ALA A 610 51.05 -14.63 8.58
C ALA A 610 50.05 -13.57 9.06
N PHE A 611 50.40 -12.77 10.06
CA PHE A 611 49.57 -11.65 10.51
C PHE A 611 49.27 -10.67 9.36
N VAL A 612 50.28 -10.22 8.63
CA VAL A 612 50.10 -9.27 7.50
C VAL A 612 49.12 -9.81 6.45
N TYR A 613 49.25 -11.08 6.07
CA TYR A 613 48.40 -11.68 5.03
C TYR A 613 46.96 -11.89 5.52
N ILE A 614 46.79 -12.44 6.72
CA ILE A 614 45.46 -12.62 7.33
C ILE A 614 44.78 -11.27 7.51
N TYR A 615 45.52 -10.25 7.95
CA TYR A 615 44.97 -8.93 8.18
C TYR A 615 44.54 -8.23 6.88
N LEU A 616 45.30 -8.41 5.79
CA LEU A 616 44.90 -7.92 4.47
C LEU A 616 43.60 -8.60 3.99
N VAL A 617 43.49 -9.92 4.16
CA VAL A 617 42.27 -10.66 3.81
C VAL A 617 41.08 -10.18 4.64
N ASN A 618 41.23 -10.09 5.97
CA ASN A 618 40.17 -9.61 6.86
C ASN A 618 39.74 -8.17 6.57
N SER A 619 40.67 -7.31 6.13
CA SER A 619 40.35 -5.94 5.71
C SER A 619 39.43 -5.93 4.49
N PHE A 620 39.67 -6.81 3.52
CA PHE A 620 38.80 -7.01 2.37
C PHE A 620 37.44 -7.64 2.75
N THR A 621 37.43 -8.60 3.68
CA THR A 621 36.16 -9.16 4.17
C THR A 621 35.32 -8.12 4.89
N THR A 622 35.94 -7.27 5.72
CA THR A 622 35.25 -6.16 6.42
C THR A 622 34.53 -5.23 5.44
N VAL A 623 35.15 -4.90 4.30
CA VAL A 623 34.52 -4.09 3.25
C VAL A 623 33.35 -4.83 2.59
N THR A 624 33.51 -6.14 2.38
CA THR A 624 32.49 -7.02 1.79
C THR A 624 31.26 -7.10 2.70
N ASP A 625 31.47 -7.28 4.00
CA ASP A 625 30.41 -7.33 5.02
C ASP A 625 29.70 -5.98 5.16
N MET A 626 30.44 -4.88 5.09
CA MET A 626 29.84 -3.54 5.05
C MET A 626 28.91 -3.39 3.84
N ALA A 627 29.29 -3.91 2.67
CA ALA A 627 28.45 -3.86 1.48
C ALA A 627 27.13 -4.65 1.65
N ILE A 628 27.13 -5.76 2.41
CA ILE A 628 25.91 -6.51 2.76
C ILE A 628 24.98 -5.63 3.61
N ASN A 629 25.52 -5.07 4.69
CA ASN A 629 24.74 -4.24 5.61
C ASN A 629 24.17 -2.99 4.92
N VAL A 630 24.96 -2.36 4.06
CA VAL A 630 24.51 -1.24 3.21
C VAL A 630 23.44 -1.70 2.23
N GLY A 631 23.62 -2.87 1.61
CA GLY A 631 22.66 -3.47 0.68
C GLY A 631 21.31 -3.74 1.33
N GLN A 632 21.29 -4.35 2.52
CA GLN A 632 20.05 -4.62 3.28
C GLN A 632 19.26 -3.34 3.55
N MET A 633 19.95 -2.23 3.82
CA MET A 633 19.31 -0.94 4.07
C MET A 633 19.06 -0.11 2.80
N ALA A 634 19.49 -0.55 1.61
CA ALA A 634 19.35 0.21 0.38
C ALA A 634 17.88 0.57 0.08
N GLY A 635 16.95 -0.33 0.43
CA GLY A 635 15.52 -0.06 0.36
C GLY A 635 15.08 1.08 1.26
N ILE A 636 15.58 1.12 2.49
CA ILE A 636 15.28 2.19 3.46
C ILE A 636 15.84 3.53 2.98
N PHE A 637 17.10 3.55 2.50
CA PHE A 637 17.71 4.75 1.91
C PHE A 637 16.90 5.31 0.74
N GLN A 638 16.47 4.43 -0.17
CA GLN A 638 15.65 4.83 -1.32
C GLN A 638 14.26 5.31 -0.89
N ARG A 639 13.62 4.68 0.12
CA ARG A 639 12.34 5.17 0.69
C ARG A 639 12.45 6.58 1.26
N VAL A 640 13.51 6.88 2.00
CA VAL A 640 13.74 8.21 2.57
C VAL A 640 14.10 9.23 1.48
N ALA A 641 14.91 8.83 0.50
CA ALA A 641 15.23 9.69 -0.65
C ALA A 641 13.99 10.04 -1.49
N ASP A 642 13.10 9.07 -1.73
CA ASP A 642 11.82 9.30 -2.43
C ASP A 642 10.91 10.24 -1.64
N PHE A 643 10.87 10.09 -0.31
CA PHE A 643 10.12 10.99 0.56
C PHE A 643 10.65 12.43 0.48
N ILE A 644 11.97 12.61 0.56
CA ILE A 644 12.60 13.93 0.40
C ILE A 644 12.29 14.52 -0.97
N ARG A 645 12.41 13.73 -2.04
CA ARG A 645 12.13 14.20 -3.40
C ARG A 645 10.69 14.70 -3.53
N PHE A 646 9.71 13.97 -3.00
CA PHE A 646 8.32 14.42 -2.98
C PHE A 646 8.16 15.74 -2.21
N THR A 647 8.82 15.88 -1.05
CA THR A 647 8.76 17.16 -0.31
C THR A 647 9.39 18.32 -1.09
N GLU A 648 10.40 18.08 -1.93
CA GLU A 648 11.04 19.09 -2.78
C GLU A 648 10.16 19.48 -3.98
N GLU A 649 9.55 18.49 -4.65
CA GLU A 649 8.64 18.71 -5.78
C GLU A 649 7.39 19.51 -5.37
N VAL A 650 6.87 19.28 -4.16
CA VAL A 650 5.73 20.03 -3.61
C VAL A 650 6.12 21.43 -3.09
N THR A 651 7.41 21.66 -2.83
CA THR A 651 7.96 22.91 -2.28
C THR A 651 8.99 23.53 -3.25
N PRO A 652 8.61 23.89 -4.49
CA PRO A 652 9.55 24.53 -5.41
C PRO A 652 9.84 25.95 -4.87
N GLY A 653 10.96 26.11 -4.16
CA GLY A 653 11.32 27.39 -3.57
C GLY A 653 12.63 27.44 -2.79
N GLU A 654 13.21 26.31 -2.36
CA GLU A 654 14.48 26.31 -1.61
C GLU A 654 15.39 25.13 -1.99
N GLY A 655 15.57 24.93 -3.29
CA GLY A 655 16.72 24.19 -3.81
C GLY A 655 17.92 25.12 -3.96
N ILE A 656 19.10 24.63 -3.57
CA ILE A 656 20.45 25.19 -3.80
C ILE A 656 20.52 25.95 -5.14
N PRO A 657 21.09 27.18 -5.20
CA PRO A 657 21.09 27.99 -6.41
C PRO A 657 22.04 27.38 -7.45
N ASN A 658 21.50 26.60 -8.39
CA ASN A 658 22.24 26.17 -9.56
C ASN A 658 21.45 26.53 -10.83
N GLU A 659 21.94 27.60 -11.45
CA GLU A 659 22.03 27.89 -12.88
C GLU A 659 20.76 27.81 -13.74
N SER A 660 20.32 29.02 -14.10
CA SER A 660 19.68 29.41 -15.35
C SER A 660 19.68 28.36 -16.48
N PHE A 661 18.48 27.91 -16.84
CA PHE A 661 18.16 27.58 -18.23
C PHE A 661 16.98 28.45 -18.66
N ASP A 662 17.32 29.38 -19.54
CA ASP A 662 16.41 30.21 -20.32
C ASP A 662 15.80 29.32 -21.42
N ASP A 663 14.49 29.13 -21.40
CA ASP A 663 13.79 28.60 -22.57
C ASP A 663 12.46 29.34 -22.73
N SER A 664 12.58 30.46 -23.45
CA SER A 664 11.49 31.30 -23.90
C SER A 664 11.02 30.82 -25.27
N ASN A 665 9.90 30.08 -25.34
CA ASN A 665 8.92 30.11 -26.46
C ASN A 665 7.89 28.98 -26.38
N TYR A 666 6.88 29.10 -25.51
CA TYR A 666 5.55 28.55 -25.78
C TYR A 666 4.51 29.46 -25.11
N PRO A 667 3.43 29.90 -25.80
CA PRO A 667 2.30 30.51 -25.12
C PRO A 667 1.56 29.42 -24.35
N GLU A 668 2.00 29.15 -23.12
CA GLU A 668 1.27 28.29 -22.21
C GLU A 668 -0.11 28.92 -21.90
N PRO A 669 -1.18 28.11 -21.81
CA PRO A 669 -2.45 28.59 -21.27
C PRO A 669 -2.18 29.13 -19.85
N LYS A 670 -2.53 30.41 -19.61
CA LYS A 670 -2.33 31.07 -18.31
C LYS A 670 -2.75 30.12 -17.19
N PRO A 671 -1.86 29.75 -16.24
CA PRO A 671 -2.22 28.86 -15.16
C PRO A 671 -3.37 29.47 -14.35
N PRO A 672 -4.24 28.65 -13.74
CA PRO A 672 -5.27 29.14 -12.84
C PRO A 672 -4.63 29.99 -11.73
N VAL A 673 -5.01 31.27 -11.66
CA VAL A 673 -4.39 32.24 -10.76
C VAL A 673 -5.23 32.37 -9.49
N VAL A 674 -4.65 32.01 -8.34
CA VAL A 674 -5.12 32.51 -7.04
C VAL A 674 -4.42 33.84 -6.83
N VAL A 675 -5.16 34.94 -6.97
CA VAL A 675 -4.59 36.29 -6.83
C VAL A 675 -4.76 36.73 -5.38
N GLU A 676 -3.66 36.77 -4.63
CA GLU A 676 -3.62 37.56 -3.40
C GLU A 676 -3.43 39.02 -3.77
N ARG A 677 -4.32 39.88 -3.28
CA ARG A 677 -4.11 41.32 -3.32
C ARG A 677 -3.83 41.79 -1.91
N GLU A 678 -2.86 42.70 -1.77
CA GLU A 678 -2.67 43.49 -0.57
C GLU A 678 -4.03 44.09 -0.11
N PRO A 679 -4.25 44.31 1.20
CA PRO A 679 -5.53 44.75 1.80
C PRO A 679 -6.16 46.09 1.31
N GLY A 680 -5.81 46.60 0.12
CA GLY A 680 -6.31 47.86 -0.45
C GLY A 680 -6.77 47.82 -1.91
N ALA A 681 -6.71 46.69 -2.62
CA ALA A 681 -7.04 46.61 -4.07
C ALA A 681 -8.36 45.88 -4.41
N LEU A 682 -9.12 45.47 -3.39
CA LEU A 682 -10.56 45.16 -3.44
C LEU A 682 -11.28 46.26 -2.63
N ALA A 683 -12.52 46.61 -2.96
CA ALA A 683 -13.32 47.42 -2.04
C ALA A 683 -13.24 46.78 -0.64
N SER A 684 -12.97 47.56 0.41
CA SER A 684 -12.68 47.11 1.79
C SER A 684 -13.66 46.08 2.36
N ASP A 685 -14.82 45.99 1.75
CA ASP A 685 -15.97 45.20 2.19
C ASP A 685 -16.05 43.83 1.52
N VAL A 686 -15.22 43.47 0.53
CA VAL A 686 -15.29 42.15 -0.12
C VAL A 686 -14.42 41.13 0.63
N LEU A 687 -15.02 40.05 1.13
CA LEU A 687 -14.32 38.98 1.87
C LEU A 687 -13.66 37.97 0.92
N PHE A 688 -14.40 37.48 -0.08
CA PHE A 688 -13.87 36.68 -1.18
C PHE A 688 -14.73 36.77 -2.44
N GLU A 689 -14.12 36.53 -3.58
CA GLU A 689 -14.75 36.55 -4.90
C GLU A 689 -14.23 35.37 -5.75
N LEU A 690 -15.15 34.53 -6.21
CA LEU A 690 -14.93 33.43 -7.15
C LEU A 690 -15.46 33.85 -8.52
N LYS A 691 -14.61 33.80 -9.55
CA LYS A 691 -14.99 34.07 -10.95
C LYS A 691 -14.72 32.85 -11.82
N ASN A 692 -15.78 32.31 -12.41
CA ASN A 692 -15.75 31.17 -13.33
C ASN A 692 -14.94 29.98 -12.82
N VAL A 693 -15.09 29.66 -11.52
CA VAL A 693 -14.26 28.66 -10.85
C VAL A 693 -14.79 27.26 -11.11
N SER A 694 -13.94 26.40 -11.66
CA SER A 694 -14.23 24.99 -11.85
C SER A 694 -13.18 24.15 -11.13
N TYR A 695 -13.62 23.09 -10.45
CA TYR A 695 -12.71 22.18 -9.76
C TYR A 695 -13.18 20.71 -9.84
N SER A 696 -12.21 19.80 -9.93
CA SER A 696 -12.38 18.36 -9.98
C SER A 696 -11.91 17.70 -8.68
N LEU A 697 -12.20 16.40 -8.52
CA LEU A 697 -11.58 15.61 -7.46
C LEU A 697 -10.05 15.58 -7.65
N PRO A 698 -9.22 15.77 -6.60
CA PRO A 698 -7.78 15.78 -6.79
C PRO A 698 -7.19 14.43 -7.25
N ALA A 699 -7.81 13.33 -6.82
CA ALA A 699 -7.41 11.97 -7.21
C ALA A 699 -7.83 11.62 -8.65
N ASP A 700 -8.90 12.23 -9.15
CA ASP A 700 -9.40 12.04 -10.51
C ASP A 700 -9.75 13.39 -11.15
N LYS A 701 -8.82 13.90 -11.97
CA LYS A 701 -8.98 15.18 -12.67
C LYS A 701 -10.15 15.19 -13.67
N ASN A 702 -10.65 14.03 -14.08
CA ASN A 702 -11.77 13.92 -15.00
C ASN A 702 -13.13 13.99 -14.27
N TYR A 703 -13.14 13.79 -12.95
CA TYR A 703 -14.34 13.89 -12.14
C TYR A 703 -14.60 15.33 -11.71
N LEU A 704 -15.32 16.08 -12.56
CA LEU A 704 -15.68 17.47 -12.30
C LEU A 704 -16.74 17.56 -11.20
N LEU A 705 -16.46 18.28 -10.11
CA LEU A 705 -17.38 18.49 -8.99
C LEU A 705 -18.18 19.78 -9.11
N MET A 706 -17.56 20.82 -9.69
CA MET A 706 -18.15 22.13 -9.83
C MET A 706 -17.72 22.74 -11.15
N ASN A 707 -18.67 23.31 -11.88
CA ASN A 707 -18.42 23.98 -13.13
C ASN A 707 -18.83 25.46 -13.05
N ASN A 708 -17.89 26.35 -13.38
CA ASN A 708 -18.13 27.78 -13.61
C ASN A 708 -18.83 28.52 -12.44
N LEU A 709 -18.38 28.26 -11.20
CA LEU A 709 -18.90 28.90 -10.00
C LEU A 709 -18.54 30.39 -9.95
N ASN A 710 -19.56 31.22 -9.81
CA ASN A 710 -19.46 32.65 -9.58
C ASN A 710 -20.13 33.01 -8.25
N LEU A 711 -19.38 33.56 -7.32
CA LEU A 711 -19.84 33.89 -5.98
C LEU A 711 -19.01 35.03 -5.41
N ARG A 712 -19.67 36.02 -4.79
CA ARG A 712 -19.03 37.15 -4.12
C ARG A 712 -19.65 37.34 -2.75
N LEU A 713 -18.83 37.33 -1.70
CA LEU A 713 -19.27 37.54 -0.32
C LEU A 713 -18.71 38.85 0.22
N LEU A 714 -19.59 39.68 0.80
CA LEU A 714 -19.23 40.94 1.45
C LEU A 714 -19.20 40.80 2.98
N ARG A 715 -18.53 41.74 3.67
CA ARG A 715 -18.60 41.89 5.13
C ARG A 715 -20.05 42.08 5.57
N GLY A 716 -20.39 41.49 6.72
CA GLY A 716 -21.77 41.43 7.22
C GLY A 716 -22.69 40.42 6.50
N GLN A 717 -22.30 39.84 5.36
CA GLN A 717 -23.08 38.79 4.69
C GLN A 717 -22.60 37.40 5.13
N ASN A 718 -23.54 36.55 5.55
CA ASN A 718 -23.25 35.16 5.94
C ASN A 718 -23.78 34.20 4.88
N LEU A 719 -23.04 33.13 4.59
CA LEU A 719 -23.34 32.19 3.51
C LEU A 719 -23.63 30.78 4.02
N LEU A 720 -24.80 30.24 3.69
CA LEU A 720 -25.13 28.83 3.89
C LEU A 720 -24.82 28.05 2.61
N ILE A 721 -24.07 26.95 2.72
CA ILE A 721 -23.82 26.00 1.64
C ILE A 721 -24.66 24.75 1.92
N SER A 722 -25.68 24.52 1.10
CA SER A 722 -26.63 23.41 1.22
C SER A 722 -26.58 22.51 -0.02
N GLY A 723 -27.24 21.35 0.04
CA GLY A 723 -27.30 20.38 -1.06
C GLY A 723 -27.53 18.95 -0.55
N PRO A 724 -27.51 17.92 -1.40
CA PRO A 724 -27.53 16.54 -0.93
C PRO A 724 -26.19 16.10 -0.32
N SER A 725 -26.18 14.98 0.40
CA SER A 725 -24.93 14.32 0.84
C SER A 725 -24.08 13.95 -0.38
N GLY A 726 -22.76 14.18 -0.31
CA GLY A 726 -21.86 13.91 -1.43
C GLY A 726 -21.85 14.97 -2.55
N SER A 727 -22.63 16.05 -2.46
CA SER A 727 -22.69 17.12 -3.48
C SER A 727 -21.42 17.98 -3.61
N GLY A 728 -20.39 17.74 -2.79
CA GLY A 728 -19.13 18.50 -2.83
C GLY A 728 -19.07 19.73 -1.93
N LYS A 729 -19.94 19.87 -0.91
CA LYS A 729 -19.91 20.99 0.08
C LYS A 729 -18.54 21.14 0.75
N SER A 730 -18.06 20.09 1.42
CA SER A 730 -16.75 20.11 2.08
C SER A 730 -15.61 20.23 1.05
N SER A 731 -15.81 19.79 -0.19
CA SER A 731 -14.85 20.01 -1.28
C SER A 731 -14.75 21.49 -1.65
N LEU A 732 -15.87 22.22 -1.70
CA LEU A 732 -15.88 23.67 -1.88
C LEU A 732 -15.13 24.38 -0.75
N LEU A 733 -15.36 23.97 0.50
CA LEU A 733 -14.63 24.51 1.65
C LEU A 733 -13.12 24.26 1.56
N ARG A 734 -12.70 23.07 1.09
CA ARG A 734 -11.27 22.76 0.84
C ARG A 734 -10.66 23.65 -0.26
N VAL A 735 -11.43 24.00 -1.30
CA VAL A 735 -11.00 24.95 -2.35
C VAL A 735 -10.88 26.37 -1.76
N LEU A 736 -11.86 26.82 -0.98
CA LEU A 736 -11.81 28.11 -0.29
C LEU A 736 -10.62 28.20 0.69
N MET A 737 -10.25 27.08 1.30
CA MET A 737 -9.07 26.97 2.17
C MET A 737 -7.76 26.74 1.44
N ARG A 738 -7.77 26.76 0.10
CA ARG A 738 -6.60 26.54 -0.76
C ARG A 738 -5.91 25.20 -0.49
N LEU A 739 -6.66 24.22 0.01
CA LEU A 739 -6.20 22.84 0.17
C LEU A 739 -6.26 22.11 -1.16
N TRP A 740 -7.25 22.44 -2.00
CA TRP A 740 -7.45 21.89 -3.34
C TRP A 740 -7.19 22.96 -4.40
N ASN A 741 -6.53 22.57 -5.49
CA ASN A 741 -6.30 23.44 -6.65
C ASN A 741 -7.55 23.49 -7.53
N ILE A 742 -7.76 24.62 -8.21
CA ILE A 742 -8.82 24.78 -9.22
C ILE A 742 -8.33 24.38 -10.61
N ASN A 743 -9.22 23.93 -11.48
CA ASN A 743 -8.92 23.62 -12.87
C ASN A 743 -8.96 24.88 -13.75
N SER A 744 -9.90 25.79 -13.49
CA SER A 744 -10.09 27.04 -14.22
C SER A 744 -10.72 28.12 -13.33
N GLY A 745 -10.61 29.38 -13.75
CA GLY A 745 -11.19 30.54 -13.06
C GLY A 745 -10.20 31.28 -12.18
N THR A 746 -10.72 32.16 -11.32
CA THR A 746 -9.93 32.99 -10.40
C THR A 746 -10.61 33.07 -9.05
N ILE A 747 -9.84 32.87 -7.97
CA ILE A 747 -10.26 33.13 -6.59
C ILE A 747 -9.49 34.33 -6.09
N THR A 748 -10.22 35.34 -5.61
CA THR A 748 -9.67 36.54 -4.98
C THR A 748 -10.10 36.57 -3.53
N PHE A 749 -9.15 36.68 -2.60
CA PHE A 749 -9.42 36.80 -1.17
C PHE A 749 -9.18 38.25 -0.75
N GLY A 750 -10.14 38.85 -0.03
CA GLY A 750 -9.99 40.17 0.60
C GLY A 750 -9.52 40.10 2.06
N VAL A 751 -9.35 38.89 2.60
CA VAL A 751 -8.80 38.62 3.94
C VAL A 751 -7.58 37.72 3.86
N THR A 752 -6.59 37.97 4.72
CA THR A 752 -5.42 37.10 4.84
C THR A 752 -5.76 35.83 5.60
N LYS A 753 -5.01 34.75 5.38
CA LYS A 753 -5.24 33.43 5.98
C LYS A 753 -5.28 33.45 7.51
N GLU A 754 -4.53 34.34 8.14
CA GLU A 754 -4.46 34.49 9.61
C GLU A 754 -5.79 34.99 10.23
N HIS A 755 -6.60 35.70 9.45
CA HIS A 755 -7.90 36.21 9.90
C HIS A 755 -9.06 35.26 9.57
N VAL A 756 -8.76 34.04 9.10
CA VAL A 756 -9.76 33.03 8.75
C VAL A 756 -9.55 31.80 9.62
N LEU A 757 -10.61 31.36 10.30
CA LEU A 757 -10.57 30.13 11.10
C LEU A 757 -11.56 29.12 10.56
N HIS A 758 -11.11 27.87 10.40
CA HIS A 758 -11.93 26.78 9.90
C HIS A 758 -12.18 25.73 10.99
N LEU A 759 -13.45 25.43 11.25
CA LEU A 759 -13.88 24.30 12.07
C LEU A 759 -14.26 23.12 11.16
N PRO A 760 -13.47 22.03 11.15
CA PRO A 760 -13.76 20.85 10.33
C PRO A 760 -14.92 20.02 10.87
N GLN A 761 -15.53 19.21 9.99
CA GLN A 761 -16.60 18.27 10.31
C GLN A 761 -16.27 17.35 11.49
N ARG A 762 -15.04 16.79 11.51
CA ARG A 762 -14.51 16.06 12.67
C ARG A 762 -13.61 16.99 13.47
N SER A 763 -14.05 17.37 14.68
CA SER A 763 -13.28 18.23 15.58
C SER A 763 -11.89 17.65 15.86
N TYR A 764 -10.86 18.44 15.60
CA TYR A 764 -9.47 18.07 15.84
C TYR A 764 -8.95 18.69 17.14
N PHE A 765 -8.38 17.85 18.00
CA PHE A 765 -7.70 18.24 19.23
C PHE A 765 -6.32 17.57 19.24
N PRO A 766 -5.22 18.36 19.24
CA PRO A 766 -3.87 17.80 19.24
C PRO A 766 -3.59 16.92 20.47
N THR A 767 -2.90 15.81 20.24
CA THR A 767 -2.38 14.90 21.28
C THR A 767 -1.12 15.49 21.92
N GLY A 768 -0.81 15.12 23.17
CA GLY A 768 0.49 15.44 23.78
C GLY A 768 0.46 16.12 25.15
N ARG A 769 -0.42 15.65 26.06
CA ARG A 769 -0.57 16.20 27.43
C ARG A 769 -0.77 17.73 27.47
N LEU A 770 -1.55 18.25 26.52
CA LEU A 770 -1.83 19.68 26.44
C LEU A 770 -2.93 20.05 27.44
N SER A 771 -2.80 21.23 28.06
CA SER A 771 -3.81 21.77 28.97
C SER A 771 -5.08 22.22 28.23
N LEU A 772 -6.19 22.42 28.95
CA LEU A 772 -7.44 22.95 28.37
C LEU A 772 -7.22 24.29 27.68
N HIS A 773 -6.38 25.15 28.27
CA HIS A 773 -6.00 26.44 27.70
C HIS A 773 -5.25 26.27 26.37
N GLN A 774 -4.27 25.38 26.31
CA GLN A 774 -3.52 25.10 25.07
C GLN A 774 -4.43 24.53 23.97
N GLN A 775 -5.43 23.72 24.33
CA GLN A 775 -6.43 23.22 23.37
C GLN A 775 -7.33 24.32 22.80
N ILE A 776 -7.67 25.31 23.62
CA ILE A 776 -8.48 26.47 23.21
C ILE A 776 -7.63 27.45 22.37
N ALA A 777 -6.37 27.67 22.75
CA ALA A 777 -5.46 28.56 22.03
C ALA A 777 -4.93 27.97 20.71
N PHE A 778 -5.04 26.66 20.49
CA PHE A 778 -4.71 26.02 19.21
C PHE A 778 -5.37 26.77 18.02
N PRO A 779 -4.65 27.09 16.93
CA PRO A 779 -3.32 26.59 16.53
C PRO A 779 -2.11 27.38 17.05
N VAL A 780 -2.29 28.37 17.92
CA VAL A 780 -1.19 29.18 18.46
C VAL A 780 -0.46 28.42 19.58
N ARG A 781 0.87 28.42 19.54
CA ARG A 781 1.69 27.87 20.64
C ARG A 781 1.88 28.93 21.71
N LEU A 782 1.31 28.69 22.89
CA LEU A 782 1.55 29.53 24.06
C LEU A 782 2.95 29.24 24.64
N PRO A 783 3.80 30.26 24.89
CA PRO A 783 5.06 30.06 25.61
C PRO A 783 4.81 29.73 27.09
N ASP A 784 5.66 28.90 27.69
CA ASP A 784 5.54 28.45 29.09
C ASP A 784 5.78 29.57 30.14
N THR A 785 6.02 30.81 29.71
CA THR A 785 6.37 31.95 30.57
C THR A 785 5.21 32.95 30.69
N GLU A 786 4.56 32.97 31.86
CA GLU A 786 3.82 34.05 32.55
C GLU A 786 3.21 35.23 31.76
N GLN A 787 2.58 35.01 30.59
CA GLN A 787 1.82 36.06 29.90
C GLN A 787 0.35 35.75 29.64
N THR A 788 -0.21 34.71 30.25
CA THR A 788 -1.55 34.19 29.91
C THR A 788 -2.66 34.56 30.89
N TYR A 789 -2.51 35.67 31.64
CA TYR A 789 -3.57 36.15 32.55
C TYR A 789 -4.65 37.02 31.88
N ARG A 790 -4.44 37.51 30.65
CA ARG A 790 -5.39 38.45 30.01
C ARG A 790 -6.64 37.79 29.43
N ASP A 791 -6.58 36.50 29.07
CA ASP A 791 -7.68 35.85 28.35
C ASP A 791 -8.47 34.84 29.18
N ILE A 792 -8.06 34.56 30.43
CA ILE A 792 -8.71 33.56 31.32
C ILE A 792 -10.19 33.90 31.52
N GLY A 793 -10.50 35.16 31.83
CA GLY A 793 -11.89 35.58 32.04
C GLY A 793 -12.76 35.40 30.80
N MET A 794 -12.21 35.62 29.60
CA MET A 794 -12.93 35.37 28.35
C MET A 794 -13.14 33.87 28.11
N ILE A 795 -12.16 33.03 28.43
CA ILE A 795 -12.27 31.58 28.31
C ILE A 795 -13.36 31.05 29.24
N GLU A 796 -13.35 31.46 30.51
CA GLU A 796 -14.36 31.07 31.50
C GLU A 796 -15.76 31.55 31.10
N GLU A 797 -15.89 32.78 30.60
CA GLU A 797 -17.14 33.33 30.08
C GLU A 797 -17.66 32.52 28.89
N ALA A 798 -16.80 32.20 27.91
CA ALA A 798 -17.16 31.41 26.75
C ALA A 798 -17.57 29.97 27.11
N LEU A 799 -16.82 29.31 28.01
CA LEU A 799 -17.14 27.99 28.54
C LEU A 799 -18.50 27.99 29.26
N THR A 800 -18.81 29.05 30.01
CA THR A 800 -20.08 29.22 30.73
C THR A 800 -21.24 29.47 29.78
N LYS A 801 -21.09 30.36 28.79
CA LYS A 801 -22.10 30.62 27.75
C LYS A 801 -22.47 29.35 26.98
N LEU A 802 -21.49 28.49 26.71
CA LEU A 802 -21.68 27.23 25.99
C LEU A 802 -21.98 26.02 26.90
N LYS A 803 -22.21 26.24 28.20
CA LYS A 803 -22.59 25.22 29.20
C LYS A 803 -21.60 24.05 29.31
N ILE A 804 -20.29 24.34 29.22
CA ILE A 804 -19.20 23.34 29.33
C ILE A 804 -18.16 23.72 30.41
N SER A 805 -18.51 24.55 31.40
CA SER A 805 -17.60 24.97 32.48
C SER A 805 -17.08 23.82 33.36
N HIS A 806 -17.81 22.69 33.43
CA HIS A 806 -17.37 21.50 34.17
C HIS A 806 -16.04 20.92 33.65
N LEU A 807 -15.64 21.25 32.42
CA LEU A 807 -14.35 20.83 31.85
C LEU A 807 -13.17 21.42 32.61
N ILE A 808 -13.31 22.59 33.23
CA ILE A 808 -12.25 23.21 34.04
C ILE A 808 -11.91 22.31 35.23
N GLU A 809 -12.92 21.84 35.95
CA GLU A 809 -12.75 20.93 37.08
C GLU A 809 -12.21 19.56 36.62
N LYS A 810 -12.78 19.01 35.54
CA LYS A 810 -12.35 17.73 34.96
C LYS A 810 -10.87 17.72 34.54
N CYS A 811 -10.35 18.86 34.08
CA CYS A 811 -8.95 19.00 33.68
C CYS A 811 -8.01 19.40 34.83
N GLY A 812 -8.53 19.63 36.04
CA GLY A 812 -7.74 20.11 37.18
C GLY A 812 -7.26 21.55 37.01
N GLY A 813 -8.01 22.37 36.27
CA GLY A 813 -7.69 23.76 35.93
C GLY A 813 -7.51 24.00 34.42
N LEU A 814 -7.23 25.26 34.05
CA LEU A 814 -7.03 25.64 32.65
C LEU A 814 -5.63 25.27 32.13
N ASP A 815 -4.60 25.43 32.96
CA ASP A 815 -3.20 25.28 32.55
C ASP A 815 -2.59 23.92 32.93
N THR A 816 -3.33 23.08 33.66
CA THR A 816 -2.89 21.75 34.08
C THR A 816 -2.85 20.80 32.87
N PRO A 817 -1.71 20.15 32.58
CA PRO A 817 -1.61 19.09 31.57
C PRO A 817 -2.54 17.91 31.90
N VAL A 818 -3.27 17.42 30.90
CA VAL A 818 -4.15 16.25 31.07
C VAL A 818 -3.49 14.95 30.57
N ASP A 819 -3.79 13.83 31.23
CA ASP A 819 -3.24 12.50 30.91
C ASP A 819 -4.20 11.63 30.05
N PHE A 820 -5.30 12.18 29.56
CA PHE A 820 -6.26 11.49 28.70
C PHE A 820 -6.34 12.08 27.30
N GLU A 821 -6.84 11.29 26.35
CA GLU A 821 -7.10 11.77 24.99
C GLU A 821 -8.48 12.41 24.87
N TRP A 822 -8.53 13.65 24.40
CA TRP A 822 -9.74 14.47 24.35
C TRP A 822 -10.86 13.85 23.53
N GLN A 823 -10.50 13.16 22.44
CA GLN A 823 -11.45 12.52 21.53
C GLN A 823 -12.11 11.25 22.10
N GLU A 824 -11.48 10.61 23.09
CA GLU A 824 -12.01 9.40 23.75
C GLU A 824 -12.89 9.75 24.96
N VAL A 825 -12.62 10.88 25.61
CA VAL A 825 -13.23 11.25 26.91
C VAL A 825 -14.38 12.25 26.79
N LEU A 826 -14.40 13.07 25.73
CA LEU A 826 -15.45 14.07 25.52
C LEU A 826 -16.47 13.59 24.49
N SER A 827 -17.74 13.90 24.73
CA SER A 827 -18.79 13.62 23.76
C SER A 827 -18.62 14.47 22.48
N PRO A 828 -19.13 14.01 21.32
CA PRO A 828 -19.06 14.79 20.08
C PRO A 828 -19.65 16.20 20.21
N GLY A 829 -20.73 16.37 20.97
CA GLY A 829 -21.33 17.68 21.23
C GLY A 829 -20.47 18.58 22.13
N GLU A 830 -19.73 18.03 23.09
CA GLU A 830 -18.74 18.78 23.88
C GLU A 830 -17.53 19.18 23.03
N LEU A 831 -17.03 18.28 22.18
CA LEU A 831 -15.93 18.57 21.26
C LEU A 831 -16.29 19.70 20.27
N GLN A 832 -17.51 19.72 19.75
CA GLN A 832 -18.01 20.80 18.89
C GLN A 832 -18.13 22.13 19.65
N ARG A 833 -18.71 22.12 20.87
CA ARG A 833 -18.80 23.32 21.71
C ARG A 833 -17.44 23.87 22.10
N LEU A 834 -16.50 23.00 22.46
CA LEU A 834 -15.12 23.40 22.78
C LEU A 834 -14.37 23.93 21.54
N SER A 835 -14.61 23.35 20.36
CA SER A 835 -14.12 23.90 19.09
C SER A 835 -14.68 25.30 18.81
N PHE A 836 -15.89 25.57 19.26
CA PHE A 836 -16.52 26.90 19.19
C PHE A 836 -15.91 27.88 20.19
N VAL A 837 -15.58 27.45 21.41
CA VAL A 837 -14.80 28.25 22.37
C VAL A 837 -13.46 28.68 21.75
N ARG A 838 -12.75 27.76 21.09
CA ARG A 838 -11.54 28.06 20.31
C ARG A 838 -11.79 29.15 19.27
N LEU A 839 -12.92 29.10 18.55
CA LEU A 839 -13.28 30.13 17.57
C LEU A 839 -13.53 31.49 18.22
N LEU A 840 -14.23 31.53 19.34
CA LEU A 840 -14.48 32.76 20.10
C LEU A 840 -13.21 33.35 20.72
N TYR A 841 -12.26 32.49 21.11
CA TYR A 841 -10.96 32.90 21.62
C TYR A 841 -10.16 33.67 20.55
N HIS A 842 -10.11 33.14 19.32
CA HIS A 842 -9.32 33.75 18.22
C HIS A 842 -9.99 34.95 17.54
N ARG A 843 -11.31 35.10 17.64
CA ARG A 843 -12.10 36.20 17.01
C ARG A 843 -11.70 36.48 15.54
N PRO A 844 -11.81 35.49 14.64
CA PRO A 844 -11.46 35.67 13.22
C PRO A 844 -12.40 36.68 12.54
N ILE A 845 -11.95 37.27 11.43
CA ILE A 845 -12.82 38.08 10.56
C ILE A 845 -13.82 37.17 9.84
N LEU A 846 -13.37 35.98 9.41
CA LEU A 846 -14.20 34.99 8.72
C LEU A 846 -14.05 33.62 9.38
N ALA A 847 -15.17 33.03 9.78
CA ALA A 847 -15.26 31.65 10.22
C ALA A 847 -15.80 30.74 9.11
N ILE A 848 -15.20 29.57 8.92
CA ILE A 848 -15.71 28.53 8.03
C ILE A 848 -16.10 27.32 8.87
N LEU A 849 -17.37 26.92 8.79
CA LEU A 849 -18.01 25.94 9.64
C LEU A 849 -18.48 24.76 8.79
N ASP A 850 -17.75 23.65 8.80
CA ASP A 850 -18.12 22.43 8.08
C ASP A 850 -18.91 21.52 9.03
N GLU A 851 -20.26 21.54 8.96
CA GLU A 851 -21.13 20.67 9.78
C GLU A 851 -20.85 20.73 11.30
N SER A 852 -20.36 21.87 11.78
CA SER A 852 -19.82 22.03 13.14
C SER A 852 -20.87 22.07 14.26
N THR A 853 -22.15 21.91 13.93
CA THR A 853 -23.28 21.88 14.89
C THR A 853 -24.14 20.62 14.78
N ASN A 854 -23.72 19.61 14.02
CA ASN A 854 -24.50 18.39 13.80
C ASN A 854 -24.67 17.51 15.05
N ALA A 855 -23.78 17.63 16.04
CA ALA A 855 -23.83 16.86 17.30
C ALA A 855 -24.35 17.69 18.50
N VAL A 856 -24.89 18.89 18.26
CA VAL A 856 -25.45 19.76 19.31
C VAL A 856 -26.96 19.96 19.13
N SER A 857 -27.65 20.20 20.25
CA SER A 857 -29.10 20.49 20.24
C SER A 857 -29.41 21.79 19.49
N VAL A 858 -30.65 21.94 19.02
CA VAL A 858 -31.13 23.17 18.34
C VAL A 858 -30.92 24.40 19.23
N ASP A 859 -31.17 24.28 20.54
CA ASP A 859 -30.99 25.39 21.49
C ASP A 859 -29.52 25.83 21.62
N ALA A 860 -28.60 24.86 21.66
CA ALA A 860 -27.17 25.14 21.72
C ALA A 860 -26.68 25.74 20.39
N GLU A 861 -27.13 25.22 19.26
CA GLU A 861 -26.87 25.78 17.92
C GLU A 861 -27.33 27.24 17.83
N ARG A 862 -28.54 27.55 18.30
CA ARG A 862 -29.04 28.93 18.35
C ARG A 862 -28.15 29.85 19.16
N ILE A 863 -27.76 29.43 20.37
CA ILE A 863 -26.86 30.21 21.23
C ILE A 863 -25.50 30.43 20.54
N MET A 864 -24.95 29.38 19.93
CA MET A 864 -23.66 29.43 19.22
C MET A 864 -23.68 30.45 18.08
N TYR A 865 -24.67 30.38 17.17
CA TYR A 865 -24.78 31.33 16.07
C TYR A 865 -25.12 32.75 16.52
N GLN A 866 -25.96 32.92 17.55
CA GLN A 866 -26.24 34.24 18.10
C GLN A 866 -24.96 34.91 18.63
N ILE A 867 -24.11 34.16 19.33
CA ILE A 867 -22.83 34.68 19.81
C ILE A 867 -21.92 35.10 18.65
N LEU A 868 -21.92 34.38 17.51
CA LEU A 868 -21.13 34.79 16.34
C LEU A 868 -21.60 36.12 15.76
N ILE A 869 -22.92 36.28 15.63
CA ILE A 869 -23.55 37.50 15.13
C ILE A 869 -23.23 38.68 16.06
N ASP A 870 -23.45 38.50 17.37
CA ASP A 870 -23.19 39.52 18.39
C ASP A 870 -21.71 39.90 18.46
N SER A 871 -20.81 38.96 18.15
CA SER A 871 -19.36 39.18 18.10
C SER A 871 -18.88 39.83 16.80
N GLY A 872 -19.76 40.05 15.82
CA GLY A 872 -19.43 40.62 14.52
C GLY A 872 -18.56 39.73 13.63
N ILE A 873 -18.54 38.42 13.86
CA ILE A 873 -17.77 37.45 13.08
C ILE A 873 -18.58 37.07 11.84
N ASN A 874 -18.03 37.26 10.64
CA ASN A 874 -18.65 36.74 9.42
C ASN A 874 -18.45 35.22 9.33
N PHE A 875 -19.42 34.47 8.82
CA PHE A 875 -19.30 33.02 8.70
C PHE A 875 -19.86 32.41 7.41
N ILE A 876 -19.26 31.30 7.01
CA ILE A 876 -19.73 30.38 5.97
C ILE A 876 -20.02 29.05 6.64
N THR A 877 -21.23 28.53 6.50
CA THR A 877 -21.61 27.24 7.06
C THR A 877 -21.96 26.25 5.96
N ALA A 878 -21.36 25.06 5.99
CA ALA A 878 -21.89 23.91 5.25
C ALA A 878 -22.81 23.10 6.17
N GLY A 879 -24.06 22.91 5.75
CA GLY A 879 -25.04 22.21 6.57
C GLY A 879 -26.36 21.93 5.85
N HIS A 880 -27.22 21.15 6.50
CA HIS A 880 -28.51 20.69 5.95
C HIS A 880 -29.71 21.02 6.82
N ARG A 881 -29.50 21.53 8.03
CA ARG A 881 -30.58 21.85 8.96
C ARG A 881 -31.26 23.15 8.54
N SER A 882 -32.58 23.12 8.40
CA SER A 882 -33.38 24.32 8.09
C SER A 882 -33.27 25.40 9.16
N SER A 883 -32.94 25.04 10.41
CA SER A 883 -32.65 26.01 11.48
C SER A 883 -31.54 27.00 11.11
N LEU A 884 -30.59 26.59 10.26
CA LEU A 884 -29.46 27.43 9.85
C LEU A 884 -29.89 28.60 8.95
N GLU A 885 -30.98 28.48 8.19
CA GLU A 885 -31.42 29.51 7.24
C GLU A 885 -31.64 30.88 7.91
N HIS A 886 -32.07 30.89 9.17
CA HIS A 886 -32.33 32.10 9.96
C HIS A 886 -31.08 32.97 10.21
N TYR A 887 -29.88 32.37 10.21
CA TYR A 887 -28.64 33.08 10.53
C TYR A 887 -27.82 33.52 9.31
N HIS A 888 -28.26 33.16 8.10
CA HIS A 888 -27.51 33.37 6.85
C HIS A 888 -28.23 34.33 5.91
N SER A 889 -27.47 35.14 5.18
CA SER A 889 -28.01 36.10 4.21
C SER A 889 -28.31 35.43 2.86
N TYR A 890 -27.45 34.50 2.44
CA TYR A 890 -27.54 33.78 1.17
C TYR A 890 -27.42 32.28 1.37
N GLU A 891 -28.06 31.52 0.48
CA GLU A 891 -27.91 30.08 0.36
C GLU A 891 -27.29 29.74 -1.01
N LEU A 892 -26.13 29.07 -0.98
CA LEU A 892 -25.56 28.39 -2.13
C LEU A 892 -26.00 26.92 -2.10
N LYS A 893 -27.00 26.58 -2.90
CA LYS A 893 -27.57 25.24 -2.99
C LYS A 893 -26.91 24.46 -4.12
N LEU A 894 -26.16 23.42 -3.77
CA LEU A 894 -25.50 22.51 -4.71
C LEU A 894 -26.49 21.46 -5.23
N ASP A 895 -26.50 21.22 -6.55
CA ASP A 895 -27.46 20.28 -7.18
C ASP A 895 -27.02 18.80 -7.10
N GLY A 896 -25.79 18.53 -6.67
CA GLY A 896 -25.22 17.18 -6.57
C GLY A 896 -24.67 16.62 -7.88
N LYS A 897 -24.69 17.41 -8.96
CA LYS A 897 -24.05 17.09 -10.25
C LYS A 897 -22.82 17.97 -10.42
N THR A 898 -22.98 19.13 -11.07
CA THR A 898 -21.91 20.09 -11.32
C THR A 898 -22.39 21.53 -11.22
N GLY A 899 -23.66 21.74 -10.87
CA GLY A 899 -24.34 23.03 -10.88
C GLY A 899 -24.66 23.54 -9.48
N TYR A 900 -25.09 24.81 -9.43
CA TYR A 900 -25.45 25.48 -8.20
C TYR A 900 -26.61 26.45 -8.42
N GLN A 901 -27.34 26.75 -7.35
CA GLN A 901 -28.33 27.82 -7.27
C GLN A 901 -27.94 28.75 -6.12
N LEU A 902 -28.04 30.06 -6.33
CA LEU A 902 -27.77 31.07 -5.30
C LEU A 902 -29.09 31.76 -4.95
N ASN A 903 -29.57 31.56 -3.72
CA ASN A 903 -30.81 32.12 -3.20
C ASN A 903 -30.51 33.21 -2.17
N SER A 904 -31.32 34.27 -2.12
CA SER A 904 -31.33 35.24 -1.01
C SER A 904 -32.31 34.76 0.05
N LEU A 905 -31.87 34.56 1.29
CA LEU A 905 -32.71 34.01 2.36
C LEU A 905 -33.51 35.08 3.11
N HIS A 906 -32.98 36.30 3.19
CA HIS A 906 -33.68 37.46 3.77
C HIS A 906 -33.80 38.58 2.73
N PRO A 907 -34.98 39.19 2.52
CA PRO A 907 -35.10 40.39 1.70
C PRO A 907 -34.47 41.58 2.45
N ILE A 908 -33.45 42.19 1.86
CA ILE A 908 -32.84 43.43 2.35
C ILE A 908 -33.82 44.57 2.02
N ASP A 909 -34.41 45.21 3.02
CA ASP A 909 -35.10 46.49 2.79
C ASP A 909 -34.06 47.57 2.45
N SER A 910 -34.48 48.53 1.62
CA SER A 910 -33.78 49.72 1.12
C SER A 910 -33.06 50.59 2.17
N SER A 911 -33.21 50.28 3.46
CA SER A 911 -32.55 50.94 4.60
C SER A 911 -31.39 50.14 5.22
N GLY A 912 -31.12 48.90 4.78
CA GLY A 912 -30.00 48.10 5.26
C GLY A 912 -30.19 47.47 6.65
N THR A 913 -31.42 47.37 7.15
CA THR A 913 -31.73 46.76 8.46
C THR A 913 -32.40 45.40 8.27
N VAL A 914 -31.89 44.36 8.95
CA VAL A 914 -32.48 43.01 8.95
C VAL A 914 -33.76 43.03 9.78
N VAL A 915 -34.91 42.73 9.15
CA VAL A 915 -36.18 42.52 9.86
C VAL A 915 -36.18 41.10 10.43
N THR A 916 -35.86 40.96 11.71
CA THR A 916 -36.17 39.76 12.49
C THR A 916 -37.60 39.89 13.02
N GLU A 917 -38.59 39.24 12.40
CA GLU A 917 -39.82 38.89 13.12
C GLU A 917 -39.62 37.50 13.74
N PHE A 918 -39.76 37.43 15.06
CA PHE A 918 -39.60 36.25 15.91
C PHE A 918 -40.85 35.37 15.94
#